data_AF-A0A8J4UV48-F1
#
_entry.id   AF-A0A8J4UV48-F1
#
_cell.length_a   1.000
_cell.length_b   1.000
_cell.length_c   1.000
_cell.angle_alpha   90.00
_cell.angle_beta   90.00
_cell.angle_gamma   90.00
#
_symmetry.space_group_name_H-M   'P 1'
#
loop_
_entity.id
_entity.type
_entity.pdbx_description
1 polymer ?
#
loop_
_entity_poly.entity_id
_entity_poly.type
_entity_poly.pdbx_seq_one_letter_code
_entity_poly.pdbx_strand_id
1 'polypeptide(L)'
;EMVARLFKNKIKDALRLNLTGHFVGSEERCISIIVEFLNRVFGTDKFNTDKDFWTVTIKTWMVEKYGNGACGLSETELDSKFDLSTILSISQVIAKFQLKSGIKLSSRIKKSLLDSSQDPKLPLPVLLYTDIKSYRPFIKHSNMIARSEGISLYMKAIELIYANQVYFGKPIPPPDYNRFNNNFNEEISLLEACNQKLNLASRSSTTDGSLYHLLGLVDFELLKLKPNACESLKKSAIEKLSLSVKYNPSPNNMLSLASLYDVSGKHKQAMEIYESLSLLDPFVIVPLLFESASLYSPFFSKVTDLIILNISFHQFNVLIQILKGLSADHAMVKQYLNDCFQIFGVLILKTLSVIDLSYQRSLLQIYNIRENLGEIHDFEKVFGPVIQECLEYNYDIFDEFIKEASNSFSSRISFTVFVLLSQHSTKLASKIKEYVESNSVDAFDQNVVKAIFYNDKSAQILVEIMNAQVKSLIVKRKPLDLSKMNSIENLYIENLFLTPENLALFETLASVAKQVVKLDIREIRGSDIDINETCLQFSSLKSLYYEATYFSNSLFKSIISSCQDTLLELEFNQLELSEGILNKIKGCKKLEKFKIRYSSGDIGFLPQYLPSSVTNLEIYCQLYDVDNPMQEILAYCPNIVSLKVNDVDQIMKTDQLKLAKKCPLHHLDLNSYQSYMELNEMEKDLDVWSKSLTSLILFINRPYDQFDQFISSLVSLETLDLRYNNLTDSNIDTILSKLVNLKQLKISTTKYLLNSTNVSSKSITKLEIANCYAPAANYKNIGIIYPNLLEVSISNPNSFTDVSFKSMIEHLPCLESIQLAACFQLTDASMIALANSPISKSLQSLFTRDYIVSDSSFVKILESCTKLKILRPSAPFKRSLTSSYIRAKFKNIHLDFS
;
A
#
# COMPACT_ATOMS: atom_id res chain seq x y z
N GLU A 1 -30.61 -47.82 -41.57
CA GLU A 1 -29.45 -47.70 -40.62
C GLU A 1 -28.19 -47.29 -41.37
N MET A 2 -27.77 -48.05 -42.39
CA MET A 2 -26.58 -47.74 -43.20
C MET A 2 -26.65 -46.36 -43.85
N VAL A 3 -27.78 -46.00 -44.47
CA VAL A 3 -28.02 -44.66 -45.03
C VAL A 3 -27.89 -43.55 -43.96
N ALA A 4 -28.41 -43.76 -42.75
CA ALA A 4 -28.26 -42.78 -41.67
C ALA A 4 -26.79 -42.59 -41.23
N ARG A 5 -26.01 -43.69 -41.19
CA ARG A 5 -24.56 -43.62 -40.94
C ARG A 5 -23.82 -42.94 -42.09
N LEU A 6 -24.29 -43.15 -43.32
CA LEU A 6 -23.73 -42.50 -44.50
C LEU A 6 -23.98 -40.99 -44.48
N PHE A 7 -25.22 -40.56 -44.23
CA PHE A 7 -25.57 -39.15 -44.03
C PHE A 7 -24.73 -38.50 -42.96
N LYS A 8 -24.55 -39.16 -41.80
CA LYS A 8 -23.66 -38.67 -40.74
C LYS A 8 -22.22 -38.42 -41.25
N ASN A 9 -21.69 -39.30 -42.09
CA ASN A 9 -20.33 -39.12 -42.61
C ASN A 9 -20.28 -37.99 -43.64
N LYS A 10 -21.21 -37.97 -44.61
CA LYS A 10 -21.20 -36.97 -45.67
C LYS A 10 -21.48 -35.56 -45.14
N ILE A 11 -22.37 -35.39 -44.15
CA ILE A 11 -22.53 -34.08 -43.48
C ILE A 11 -21.25 -33.67 -42.74
N LYS A 12 -20.56 -34.63 -42.11
CA LYS A 12 -19.29 -34.35 -41.42
C LYS A 12 -18.21 -33.89 -42.41
N ASP A 13 -18.15 -34.50 -43.58
CA ASP A 13 -17.19 -34.13 -44.62
C ASP A 13 -17.57 -32.80 -45.29
N ALA A 14 -18.86 -32.53 -45.51
CA ALA A 14 -19.34 -31.24 -45.98
C ALA A 14 -19.03 -30.11 -44.99
N LEU A 15 -19.23 -30.35 -43.69
CA LEU A 15 -18.84 -29.40 -42.65
C LEU A 15 -17.32 -29.21 -42.62
N ARG A 16 -16.51 -30.25 -42.82
CA ARG A 16 -15.05 -30.11 -42.89
C ARG A 16 -14.61 -29.24 -44.07
N LEU A 17 -15.09 -29.54 -45.27
CA LEU A 17 -14.68 -28.85 -46.51
C LEU A 17 -15.18 -27.41 -46.58
N ASN A 18 -16.38 -27.14 -46.09
CA ASN A 18 -17.00 -25.81 -46.23
C ASN A 18 -16.72 -24.87 -45.04
N LEU A 19 -16.09 -25.38 -43.99
CA LEU A 19 -15.64 -24.57 -42.85
C LEU A 19 -14.13 -24.29 -42.87
N THR A 20 -13.35 -24.88 -43.78
CA THR A 20 -11.93 -24.52 -43.95
C THR A 20 -11.79 -23.10 -44.49
N GLY A 21 -11.13 -22.21 -43.74
CA GLY A 21 -10.84 -20.83 -44.15
C GLY A 21 -11.81 -19.75 -43.66
N HIS A 22 -12.94 -20.13 -43.05
CA HIS A 22 -13.84 -19.20 -42.38
C HIS A 22 -13.62 -19.22 -40.86
N PHE A 23 -13.91 -18.13 -40.16
CA PHE A 23 -14.00 -18.13 -38.69
C PHE A 23 -14.96 -19.25 -38.28
N VAL A 24 -14.44 -20.34 -37.72
CA VAL A 24 -15.17 -21.61 -37.49
C VAL A 24 -16.16 -21.51 -36.29
N GLY A 25 -16.58 -20.29 -35.96
CA GLY A 25 -17.49 -19.96 -34.86
C GLY A 25 -18.89 -19.51 -35.30
N SER A 26 -19.17 -19.29 -36.60
CA SER A 26 -20.54 -18.96 -37.00
C SER A 26 -21.39 -20.23 -36.99
N GLU A 27 -22.14 -20.38 -35.88
CA GLU A 27 -23.23 -21.34 -35.77
C GLU A 27 -24.12 -21.31 -37.03
N GLU A 28 -24.28 -20.10 -37.56
CA GLU A 28 -24.99 -19.81 -38.81
C GLU A 28 -24.49 -20.58 -40.02
N ARG A 29 -23.17 -20.64 -40.25
CA ARG A 29 -22.62 -21.34 -41.42
C ARG A 29 -22.75 -22.85 -41.27
N CYS A 30 -22.54 -23.38 -40.06
CA CYS A 30 -22.78 -24.78 -39.76
C CYS A 30 -24.25 -25.17 -40.01
N ILE A 31 -25.20 -24.37 -39.50
CA ILE A 31 -26.63 -24.59 -39.69
C ILE A 31 -27.00 -24.47 -41.17
N SER A 32 -26.46 -23.48 -41.90
CA SER A 32 -26.64 -23.34 -43.35
C SER A 32 -26.19 -24.59 -44.11
N ILE A 33 -25.00 -25.12 -43.81
CA ILE A 33 -24.49 -26.37 -44.44
C ILE A 33 -25.40 -27.57 -44.10
N ILE A 34 -25.86 -27.68 -42.86
CA ILE A 34 -26.79 -28.75 -42.43
C ILE A 34 -28.13 -28.62 -43.17
N VAL A 35 -28.66 -27.40 -43.28
CA VAL A 35 -29.93 -27.11 -43.94
C VAL A 35 -29.86 -27.42 -45.42
N GLU A 36 -28.81 -26.97 -46.11
CA GLU A 36 -28.56 -27.26 -47.52
C GLU A 36 -28.42 -28.77 -47.76
N PHE A 37 -27.64 -29.46 -46.92
CA PHE A 37 -27.48 -30.91 -47.02
C PHE A 37 -28.81 -31.65 -46.84
N LEU A 38 -29.62 -31.30 -45.84
CA LEU A 38 -30.89 -31.96 -45.58
C LEU A 38 -31.97 -31.60 -46.60
N ASN A 39 -31.98 -30.38 -47.14
CA ASN A 39 -32.86 -30.03 -48.25
C ASN A 39 -32.52 -30.82 -49.52
N ARG A 40 -31.23 -31.08 -49.77
CA ARG A 40 -30.82 -32.01 -50.84
C ARG A 40 -31.29 -33.44 -50.59
N VAL A 41 -31.22 -33.91 -49.33
CA VAL A 41 -31.78 -35.21 -48.93
C VAL A 41 -33.30 -35.29 -49.13
N PHE A 42 -34.02 -34.18 -48.92
CA PHE A 42 -35.46 -34.10 -49.10
C PHE A 42 -35.89 -33.82 -50.55
N GLY A 43 -34.95 -33.62 -51.47
CA GLY A 43 -35.27 -33.24 -52.85
C GLY A 43 -35.95 -31.88 -52.96
N THR A 44 -35.73 -31.00 -51.99
CA THR A 44 -36.33 -29.65 -51.91
C THR A 44 -35.33 -28.53 -52.19
N ASP A 45 -34.14 -28.88 -52.69
CA ASP A 45 -33.12 -27.92 -53.09
C ASP A 45 -33.62 -27.11 -54.30
N LYS A 46 -33.72 -25.78 -54.14
CA LYS A 46 -34.27 -24.87 -55.16
C LYS A 46 -33.44 -24.84 -56.45
N PHE A 47 -32.20 -25.33 -56.40
CA PHE A 47 -31.23 -25.20 -57.49
C PHE A 47 -30.91 -26.52 -58.19
N ASN A 48 -31.52 -27.64 -57.77
CA ASN A 48 -31.28 -28.95 -58.39
C ASN A 48 -32.58 -29.76 -58.44
N THR A 49 -33.20 -29.83 -59.62
CA THR A 49 -34.44 -30.58 -59.87
C THR A 49 -34.21 -32.08 -60.12
N ASP A 50 -32.97 -32.56 -59.98
CA ASP A 50 -32.63 -33.90 -60.39
C ASP A 50 -33.07 -34.93 -59.34
N LYS A 51 -33.95 -35.85 -59.76
CA LYS A 51 -34.35 -37.06 -59.02
C LYS A 51 -33.15 -37.97 -58.66
N ASP A 52 -31.95 -37.57 -59.07
CA ASP A 52 -30.69 -38.31 -59.03
C ASP A 52 -30.11 -38.51 -57.63
N PHE A 53 -30.62 -37.81 -56.60
CA PHE A 53 -30.08 -37.98 -55.25
C PHE A 53 -30.31 -39.41 -54.70
N TRP A 54 -31.55 -39.90 -54.79
CA TRP A 54 -31.91 -41.22 -54.26
C TRP A 54 -31.76 -42.35 -55.29
N THR A 55 -31.79 -42.03 -56.59
CA THR A 55 -31.60 -43.01 -57.67
C THR A 55 -30.12 -43.27 -58.00
N VAL A 56 -29.24 -42.30 -57.77
CA VAL A 56 -27.80 -42.39 -58.11
C VAL A 56 -26.92 -42.08 -56.91
N THR A 57 -27.00 -40.87 -56.35
CA THR A 57 -25.99 -40.35 -55.40
C THR A 57 -25.87 -41.21 -54.14
N ILE A 58 -27.00 -41.59 -53.53
CA ILE A 58 -26.98 -42.40 -52.31
C ILE A 58 -26.46 -43.81 -52.56
N LYS A 59 -26.74 -44.40 -53.72
CA LYS A 59 -26.25 -45.72 -54.08
C LYS A 59 -24.75 -45.71 -54.27
N THR A 60 -24.24 -44.74 -55.02
CA THR A 60 -22.81 -44.53 -55.20
C THR A 60 -22.13 -44.39 -53.85
N TRP A 61 -22.67 -43.55 -52.97
CA TRP A 61 -22.13 -43.36 -51.63
C TRP A 61 -22.22 -44.62 -50.73
N MET A 62 -23.25 -45.43 -50.89
CA MET A 62 -23.40 -46.71 -50.18
C MET A 62 -22.37 -47.72 -50.67
N VAL A 63 -22.18 -47.83 -51.99
CA VAL A 63 -21.17 -48.68 -52.63
C VAL A 63 -19.75 -48.24 -52.26
N GLU A 64 -19.44 -46.93 -52.35
CA GLU A 64 -18.15 -46.37 -51.95
C GLU A 64 -17.80 -46.73 -50.50
N LYS A 65 -18.79 -46.62 -49.61
CA LYS A 65 -18.56 -46.76 -48.17
C LYS A 65 -18.52 -48.21 -47.70
N TYR A 66 -19.37 -49.07 -48.29
CA TYR A 66 -19.60 -50.42 -47.79
C TYR A 66 -19.16 -51.51 -48.79
N GLY A 67 -18.78 -51.16 -50.02
CA GLY A 67 -18.41 -52.07 -51.09
C GLY A 67 -19.62 -52.66 -51.82
N ASN A 68 -19.43 -53.06 -53.10
CA ASN A 68 -20.49 -53.61 -53.96
C ASN A 68 -21.21 -54.82 -53.32
N GLY A 69 -20.47 -55.72 -52.67
CA GLY A 69 -21.04 -56.95 -52.08
C GLY A 69 -21.58 -56.81 -50.65
N ALA A 70 -21.38 -55.67 -49.98
CA ALA A 70 -21.74 -55.50 -48.57
C ALA A 70 -22.54 -54.21 -48.28
N CYS A 71 -22.96 -53.48 -49.32
CA CYS A 71 -23.80 -52.29 -49.18
C CYS A 71 -25.27 -52.60 -48.84
N GLY A 72 -25.67 -53.87 -48.87
CA GLY A 72 -27.01 -54.32 -48.47
C GLY A 72 -28.12 -53.94 -49.44
N LEU A 73 -27.75 -53.51 -50.66
CA LEU A 73 -28.68 -53.30 -51.77
C LEU A 73 -28.59 -54.50 -52.72
N SER A 74 -29.73 -54.94 -53.24
CA SER A 74 -29.85 -55.91 -54.32
C SER A 74 -29.47 -55.31 -55.68
N GLU A 75 -29.24 -56.16 -56.69
CA GLU A 75 -28.90 -55.70 -58.05
C GLU A 75 -29.97 -54.79 -58.66
N THR A 76 -31.25 -55.07 -58.40
CA THR A 76 -32.37 -54.23 -58.85
C THR A 76 -32.40 -52.88 -58.15
N GLU A 77 -32.08 -52.85 -56.85
CA GLU A 77 -31.97 -51.61 -56.08
C GLU A 77 -30.72 -50.81 -56.48
N LEU A 78 -29.71 -51.43 -57.08
CA LEU A 78 -28.53 -50.75 -57.62
C LEU A 78 -28.76 -50.12 -59.01
N ASP A 79 -29.80 -50.52 -59.75
CA ASP A 79 -30.12 -49.95 -61.07
C ASP A 79 -30.35 -48.44 -60.99
N SER A 80 -29.74 -47.65 -61.88
CA SER A 80 -29.80 -46.18 -61.84
C SER A 80 -31.22 -45.59 -61.97
N LYS A 81 -32.21 -46.39 -62.39
CA LYS A 81 -33.62 -45.99 -62.48
C LYS A 81 -34.43 -46.30 -61.21
N PHE A 82 -33.91 -47.17 -60.33
CA PHE A 82 -34.60 -47.54 -59.10
C PHE A 82 -34.49 -46.42 -58.05
N ASP A 83 -35.60 -45.95 -57.49
CA ASP A 83 -35.56 -44.90 -56.47
C ASP A 83 -35.58 -45.50 -55.07
N LEU A 84 -34.46 -45.41 -54.33
CA LEU A 84 -34.35 -45.94 -52.97
C LEU A 84 -35.35 -45.31 -51.99
N SER A 85 -35.85 -44.11 -52.27
CA SER A 85 -36.85 -43.46 -51.41
C SER A 85 -38.18 -44.24 -51.37
N THR A 86 -38.46 -45.08 -52.37
CA THR A 86 -39.70 -45.88 -52.44
C THR A 86 -39.72 -47.03 -51.44
N ILE A 87 -38.55 -47.54 -51.06
CA ILE A 87 -38.39 -48.66 -50.11
C ILE A 87 -37.91 -48.21 -48.74
N LEU A 88 -37.36 -47.00 -48.63
CA LEU A 88 -36.85 -46.44 -47.38
C LEU A 88 -37.82 -45.42 -46.78
N SER A 89 -38.20 -45.65 -45.52
CA SER A 89 -38.87 -44.63 -44.73
C SER A 89 -37.90 -43.48 -44.41
N ILE A 90 -38.01 -42.36 -45.12
CA ILE A 90 -37.19 -41.16 -44.91
C ILE A 90 -37.32 -40.67 -43.46
N SER A 91 -38.52 -40.71 -42.87
CA SER A 91 -38.75 -40.34 -41.47
C SER A 91 -37.91 -41.19 -40.51
N GLN A 92 -37.84 -42.50 -40.71
CA GLN A 92 -36.99 -43.40 -39.91
C GLN A 92 -35.50 -43.18 -40.16
N VAL A 93 -35.09 -42.93 -41.41
CA VAL A 93 -33.70 -42.62 -41.76
C VAL A 93 -33.26 -41.34 -41.06
N ILE A 94 -34.08 -40.29 -41.08
CA ILE A 94 -33.81 -39.02 -40.39
C ILE A 94 -33.80 -39.21 -38.89
N ALA A 95 -34.74 -39.94 -38.28
CA ALA A 95 -34.72 -40.22 -36.85
C ALA A 95 -33.40 -40.90 -36.42
N LYS A 96 -32.94 -41.90 -37.19
CA LYS A 96 -31.64 -42.56 -36.95
C LYS A 96 -30.46 -41.63 -37.20
N PHE A 97 -30.55 -40.76 -38.22
CA PHE A 97 -29.54 -39.74 -38.48
C PHE A 97 -29.45 -38.75 -37.32
N GLN A 98 -30.56 -38.23 -36.80
CA GLN A 98 -30.61 -37.34 -35.64
C GLN A 98 -30.00 -37.99 -34.39
N LEU A 99 -30.31 -39.27 -34.12
CA LEU A 99 -29.72 -40.00 -33.00
C LEU A 99 -28.20 -40.15 -33.14
N LYS A 100 -27.72 -40.43 -34.35
CA LYS A 100 -26.29 -40.62 -34.61
C LYS A 100 -25.52 -39.31 -34.75
N SER A 101 -26.21 -38.26 -35.18
CA SER A 101 -25.66 -36.93 -35.44
C SER A 101 -25.81 -35.96 -34.24
N GLY A 102 -26.75 -36.21 -33.33
CA GLY A 102 -27.12 -35.21 -32.33
C GLY A 102 -27.70 -33.92 -32.91
N ILE A 103 -27.99 -33.86 -34.23
CA ILE A 103 -28.72 -32.76 -34.86
C ILE A 103 -30.21 -32.93 -34.50
N LYS A 104 -30.77 -31.93 -33.83
CA LYS A 104 -32.18 -31.90 -33.43
C LYS A 104 -32.97 -30.99 -34.37
N LEU A 105 -33.87 -31.61 -35.13
CA LEU A 105 -34.85 -30.93 -35.97
C LEU A 105 -36.10 -30.52 -35.16
N SER A 106 -36.77 -29.46 -35.61
CA SER A 106 -38.02 -28.95 -35.03
C SER A 106 -39.15 -29.98 -35.08
N SER A 107 -40.13 -29.83 -34.19
CA SER A 107 -41.35 -30.66 -34.19
C SER A 107 -42.13 -30.55 -35.51
N ARG A 108 -42.09 -29.37 -36.15
CA ARG A 108 -42.67 -29.12 -37.49
C ARG A 108 -42.14 -30.14 -38.51
N ILE A 109 -40.82 -30.22 -38.65
CA ILE A 109 -40.19 -31.13 -39.62
C ILE A 109 -40.48 -32.58 -39.27
N LYS A 110 -40.43 -32.95 -37.99
CA LYS A 110 -40.75 -34.31 -37.55
C LYS A 110 -42.19 -34.71 -37.91
N LYS A 111 -43.14 -33.80 -37.70
CA LYS A 111 -44.55 -34.02 -38.06
C LYS A 111 -44.71 -34.15 -39.58
N SER A 112 -44.15 -33.22 -40.36
CA SER A 112 -44.21 -33.29 -41.82
C SER A 112 -43.59 -34.58 -42.39
N LEU A 113 -42.46 -35.03 -41.84
CA LEU A 113 -41.86 -36.31 -42.25
C LEU A 113 -42.74 -37.52 -41.90
N LEU A 114 -43.47 -37.47 -40.79
CA LEU A 114 -44.41 -38.51 -40.39
C LEU A 114 -45.63 -38.52 -41.32
N ASP A 115 -46.20 -37.34 -41.59
CA ASP A 115 -47.35 -37.16 -42.47
C ASP A 115 -47.02 -37.64 -43.90
N SER A 116 -45.87 -37.25 -44.47
CA SER A 116 -45.40 -37.76 -45.78
C SER A 116 -45.09 -39.25 -45.81
N SER A 117 -44.79 -39.87 -44.66
CA SER A 117 -44.61 -41.32 -44.58
C SER A 117 -45.93 -42.09 -44.56
N GLN A 118 -47.03 -41.44 -44.19
CA GLN A 118 -48.38 -42.01 -44.21
C GLN A 118 -49.10 -41.73 -45.53
N ASP A 119 -48.84 -40.58 -46.15
CA ASP A 119 -49.35 -40.23 -47.49
C ASP A 119 -48.19 -39.82 -48.42
N PRO A 120 -47.76 -40.71 -49.33
CA PRO A 120 -46.68 -40.42 -50.29
C PRO A 120 -46.95 -39.25 -51.23
N LYS A 121 -48.20 -38.79 -51.35
CA LYS A 121 -48.55 -37.62 -52.17
C LYS A 121 -48.18 -36.30 -51.50
N LEU A 122 -47.96 -36.29 -50.19
CA LEU A 122 -47.57 -35.08 -49.46
C LEU A 122 -46.08 -34.79 -49.68
N PRO A 123 -45.71 -33.58 -50.14
CA PRO A 123 -44.32 -33.23 -50.40
C PRO A 123 -43.50 -33.22 -49.10
N LEU A 124 -42.22 -33.61 -49.20
CA LEU A 124 -41.28 -33.51 -48.08
C LEU A 124 -41.06 -32.04 -47.68
N PRO A 125 -40.82 -31.77 -46.38
CA PRO A 125 -40.71 -30.39 -45.92
C PRO A 125 -39.43 -29.71 -46.41
N VAL A 126 -39.53 -28.44 -46.77
CA VAL A 126 -38.36 -27.55 -46.90
C VAL A 126 -37.87 -27.21 -45.50
N LEU A 127 -36.61 -27.51 -45.22
CA LEU A 127 -35.93 -27.19 -43.99
C LEU A 127 -35.44 -25.74 -44.01
N LEU A 128 -35.77 -25.00 -42.96
CA LEU A 128 -35.31 -23.63 -42.75
C LEU A 128 -34.24 -23.59 -41.66
N TYR A 129 -33.51 -22.48 -41.61
CA TYR A 129 -32.52 -22.21 -40.56
C TYR A 129 -33.06 -22.45 -39.15
N THR A 130 -34.27 -21.97 -38.86
CA THR A 130 -34.93 -22.05 -37.55
C THR A 130 -35.43 -23.45 -37.17
N ASP A 131 -35.35 -24.41 -38.09
CA ASP A 131 -35.72 -25.79 -37.85
C ASP A 131 -34.59 -26.62 -37.23
N ILE A 132 -33.35 -26.15 -37.27
CA ILE A 132 -32.25 -26.76 -36.50
C ILE A 132 -32.33 -26.22 -35.07
N LYS A 133 -32.84 -27.03 -34.14
CA LYS A 133 -33.00 -26.67 -32.72
C LYS A 133 -31.73 -26.82 -31.90
N SER A 134 -30.88 -27.76 -32.28
CA SER A 134 -29.52 -27.84 -31.78
C SER A 134 -28.70 -28.75 -32.69
N TYR A 135 -27.39 -28.56 -32.72
CA TYR A 135 -26.47 -29.56 -33.27
C TYR A 135 -25.30 -29.73 -32.30
N ARG A 136 -24.74 -30.94 -32.26
CA ARG A 136 -23.53 -31.23 -31.49
C ARG A 136 -22.39 -31.38 -32.49
N PRO A 137 -21.40 -30.46 -32.53
CA PRO A 137 -20.34 -30.52 -33.54
C PRO A 137 -19.57 -31.85 -33.48
N PHE A 138 -19.37 -32.48 -34.65
CA PHE A 138 -18.75 -33.82 -34.80
C PHE A 138 -17.24 -33.85 -34.90
N ILE A 139 -16.62 -32.68 -34.98
CA ILE A 139 -15.30 -32.58 -35.56
C ILE A 139 -14.32 -32.35 -34.42
N LYS A 140 -13.27 -33.19 -34.33
CA LYS A 140 -12.10 -32.91 -33.48
C LYS A 140 -11.60 -31.45 -33.64
N HIS A 141 -11.81 -30.84 -34.80
CA HIS A 141 -11.55 -29.42 -35.07
C HIS A 141 -12.34 -28.45 -34.17
N SER A 142 -13.61 -28.70 -33.80
CA SER A 142 -14.34 -27.80 -32.88
C SER A 142 -13.68 -27.75 -31.51
N ASN A 143 -13.03 -28.84 -31.08
CA ASN A 143 -12.29 -28.89 -29.82
C ASN A 143 -10.92 -28.22 -29.95
N MET A 144 -10.28 -28.29 -31.13
CA MET A 144 -9.08 -27.50 -31.41
C MET A 144 -9.37 -25.99 -31.43
N ILE A 145 -10.54 -25.59 -31.94
CA ILE A 145 -10.98 -24.18 -31.94
C ILE A 145 -11.25 -23.71 -30.52
N ALA A 146 -12.06 -24.46 -29.75
CA ALA A 146 -12.32 -24.13 -28.35
C ALA A 146 -11.03 -24.07 -27.53
N ARG A 147 -10.07 -24.96 -27.83
CA ARG A 147 -8.72 -24.90 -27.24
C ARG A 147 -7.96 -23.63 -27.63
N SER A 148 -7.92 -23.28 -28.92
CA SER A 148 -7.22 -22.08 -29.41
C SER A 148 -7.84 -20.79 -28.87
N GLU A 149 -9.17 -20.70 -28.84
CA GLU A 149 -9.91 -19.59 -28.23
C GLU A 149 -9.60 -19.52 -26.73
N GLY A 150 -9.63 -20.65 -26.02
CA GLY A 150 -9.27 -20.71 -24.60
C GLY A 150 -7.85 -20.21 -24.32
N ILE A 151 -6.86 -20.65 -25.12
CA ILE A 151 -5.46 -20.17 -24.99
C ILE A 151 -5.40 -18.66 -25.22
N SER A 152 -6.07 -18.14 -26.25
CA SER A 152 -6.07 -16.70 -26.56
C SER A 152 -6.68 -15.87 -25.43
N LEU A 153 -7.80 -16.33 -24.87
CA LEU A 153 -8.44 -15.71 -23.71
C LEU A 153 -7.54 -15.75 -22.47
N TYR A 154 -6.85 -16.86 -22.23
CA TYR A 154 -5.89 -16.98 -21.12
C TYR A 154 -4.71 -16.03 -21.30
N MET A 155 -4.08 -16.00 -22.48
CA MET A 155 -2.98 -15.08 -22.77
C MET A 155 -3.39 -13.63 -22.55
N LYS A 156 -4.59 -13.24 -23.02
CA LYS A 156 -5.10 -11.89 -22.78
C LYS A 156 -5.33 -11.62 -21.29
N ALA A 157 -5.92 -12.57 -20.55
CA ALA A 157 -6.11 -12.42 -19.11
C ALA A 157 -4.77 -12.23 -18.38
N ILE A 158 -3.76 -13.04 -18.69
CA ILE A 158 -2.41 -12.96 -18.09
C ILE A 158 -1.73 -11.63 -18.41
N GLU A 159 -1.83 -11.16 -19.67
CA GLU A 159 -1.33 -9.84 -20.06
C GLU A 159 -1.91 -8.74 -19.17
N LEU A 160 -3.22 -8.78 -18.89
CA LEU A 160 -3.90 -7.79 -18.05
C LEU A 160 -3.56 -7.93 -16.56
N ILE A 161 -3.53 -9.16 -16.03
CA ILE A 161 -3.23 -9.45 -14.62
C ILE A 161 -1.83 -8.95 -14.26
N TYR A 162 -0.85 -9.20 -15.13
CA TYR A 162 0.57 -8.92 -14.89
C TYR A 162 1.09 -7.68 -15.61
N ALA A 163 0.22 -6.84 -16.21
CA ALA A 163 0.60 -5.64 -16.97
C ALA A 163 1.55 -4.70 -16.20
N ASN A 164 1.30 -4.53 -14.89
CA ASN A 164 2.08 -3.67 -14.00
C ASN A 164 2.97 -4.47 -13.03
N GLN A 165 3.16 -5.78 -13.27
CA GLN A 165 4.00 -6.62 -12.42
C GLN A 165 5.47 -6.23 -12.60
N VAL A 166 6.15 -6.06 -11.47
CA VAL A 166 7.59 -5.85 -11.44
C VAL A 166 8.26 -7.16 -11.07
N TYR A 167 9.26 -7.53 -11.86
CA TYR A 167 10.12 -8.67 -11.59
C TYR A 167 11.50 -8.17 -11.17
N PHE A 168 12.10 -8.84 -10.20
CA PHE A 168 13.48 -8.57 -9.83
C PHE A 168 14.40 -8.77 -11.04
N GLY A 169 15.34 -7.84 -11.25
CA GLY A 169 16.32 -7.90 -12.33
C GLY A 169 15.78 -7.64 -13.76
N LYS A 170 14.46 -7.52 -13.96
CA LYS A 170 13.89 -7.20 -15.29
C LYS A 170 13.58 -5.70 -15.43
N PRO A 171 13.62 -5.16 -16.66
CA PRO A 171 13.15 -3.80 -16.94
C PRO A 171 11.69 -3.62 -16.50
N ILE A 172 11.40 -2.46 -15.89
CA ILE A 172 10.05 -2.11 -15.46
C ILE A 172 9.23 -1.73 -16.71
N PRO A 173 8.09 -2.39 -16.98
CA PRO A 173 7.25 -2.04 -18.12
C PRO A 173 6.65 -0.64 -17.98
N PRO A 174 6.23 0.02 -19.09
CA PRO A 174 5.41 1.22 -19.01
C PRO A 174 4.10 0.89 -18.27
N PRO A 175 3.56 1.82 -17.46
CA PRO A 175 2.38 1.51 -16.66
C PRO A 175 1.12 1.45 -17.53
N ASP A 176 0.31 0.41 -17.32
CA ASP A 176 -1.09 0.42 -17.73
C ASP A 176 -1.93 1.04 -16.60
N TYR A 177 -2.25 2.33 -16.74
CA TYR A 177 -3.00 3.07 -15.72
C TYR A 177 -4.38 2.46 -15.44
N ASN A 178 -5.01 1.77 -16.40
CA ASN A 178 -6.32 1.15 -16.18
C ASN A 178 -6.23 -0.06 -15.24
N ARG A 179 -5.02 -0.61 -15.05
CA ARG A 179 -4.77 -1.82 -14.24
C ARG A 179 -4.18 -1.53 -12.87
N PHE A 180 -4.23 -0.29 -12.39
CA PHE A 180 -4.04 0.01 -10.96
C PHE A 180 -5.37 0.11 -10.20
N ASN A 181 -6.51 -0.03 -10.88
CA ASN A 181 -7.81 -0.11 -10.22
C ASN A 181 -8.02 -1.49 -9.55
N ASN A 182 -8.91 -1.55 -8.56
CA ASN A 182 -9.22 -2.77 -7.79
C ASN A 182 -10.14 -3.76 -8.52
N ASN A 183 -10.57 -3.46 -9.75
CA ASN A 183 -11.63 -4.21 -10.39
C ASN A 183 -11.04 -5.23 -11.35
N PHE A 184 -11.12 -6.51 -10.97
CA PHE A 184 -10.68 -7.64 -11.80
C PHE A 184 -11.79 -8.24 -12.66
N ASN A 185 -12.93 -7.56 -12.83
CA ASN A 185 -14.10 -8.14 -13.53
C ASN A 185 -13.77 -8.57 -14.96
N GLU A 186 -12.92 -7.82 -15.66
CA GLU A 186 -12.54 -8.17 -17.03
C GLU A 186 -11.64 -9.41 -17.05
N GLU A 187 -10.60 -9.43 -16.22
CA GLU A 187 -9.66 -10.54 -16.08
C GLU A 187 -10.39 -11.82 -15.64
N ILE A 188 -11.29 -11.70 -14.65
CA ILE A 188 -12.14 -12.79 -14.17
C ILE A 188 -13.05 -13.29 -15.30
N SER A 189 -13.72 -12.39 -16.04
CA SER A 189 -14.61 -12.78 -17.14
C SER A 189 -13.86 -13.51 -18.25
N LEU A 190 -12.65 -13.04 -18.60
CA LEU A 190 -11.77 -13.69 -19.57
C LEU A 190 -11.35 -15.09 -19.09
N LEU A 191 -10.97 -15.24 -17.81
CA LEU A 191 -10.60 -16.53 -17.24
C LEU A 191 -11.79 -17.49 -17.16
N GLU A 192 -12.99 -17.02 -16.82
CA GLU A 192 -14.21 -17.86 -16.80
C GLU A 192 -14.60 -18.31 -18.22
N ALA A 193 -14.57 -17.41 -19.20
CA ALA A 193 -14.79 -17.74 -20.59
C ALA A 193 -13.73 -18.74 -21.10
N CYS A 194 -12.46 -18.54 -20.73
CA CYS A 194 -11.37 -19.46 -21.01
C CYS A 194 -11.68 -20.86 -20.43
N ASN A 195 -12.05 -20.94 -19.16
CA ASN A 195 -12.38 -22.19 -18.46
C ASN A 195 -13.51 -22.95 -19.17
N GLN A 196 -14.58 -22.25 -19.57
CA GLN A 196 -15.68 -22.85 -20.32
C GLN A 196 -15.21 -23.44 -21.66
N LYS A 197 -14.41 -22.69 -22.43
CA LYS A 197 -13.88 -23.11 -23.73
C LYS A 197 -12.94 -24.31 -23.61
N LEU A 198 -12.03 -24.30 -22.63
CA LEU A 198 -11.11 -25.40 -22.39
C LEU A 198 -11.80 -26.66 -21.87
N ASN A 199 -12.85 -26.53 -21.04
CA ASN A 199 -13.67 -27.68 -20.61
C ASN A 199 -14.45 -28.30 -21.77
N LEU A 200 -14.90 -27.51 -22.75
CA LEU A 200 -15.50 -28.06 -23.97
C LEU A 200 -14.47 -28.86 -24.76
N ALA A 201 -13.23 -28.37 -24.85
CA ALA A 201 -12.14 -29.08 -25.53
C ALA A 201 -11.78 -30.41 -24.81
N SER A 202 -11.76 -30.42 -23.47
CA SER A 202 -11.28 -31.56 -22.66
C SER A 202 -12.18 -32.79 -22.75
N ARG A 203 -13.49 -32.61 -22.99
CA ARG A 203 -14.46 -33.71 -23.19
C ARG A 203 -14.09 -34.69 -24.31
N SER A 204 -13.18 -34.31 -25.19
CA SER A 204 -12.74 -35.12 -26.33
C SER A 204 -11.32 -35.66 -26.23
N SER A 205 -10.57 -35.22 -25.22
CA SER A 205 -9.13 -35.47 -25.08
C SER A 205 -8.80 -35.81 -23.64
N THR A 206 -9.17 -37.02 -23.22
CA THR A 206 -9.07 -37.48 -21.82
C THR A 206 -7.63 -37.68 -21.33
N THR A 207 -6.64 -37.60 -22.23
CA THR A 207 -5.21 -37.85 -21.94
C THR A 207 -4.30 -36.69 -22.33
N ASP A 208 -4.83 -35.50 -22.63
CA ASP A 208 -4.00 -34.35 -23.02
C ASP A 208 -3.49 -33.58 -21.80
N GLY A 209 -2.28 -33.92 -21.36
CA GLY A 209 -1.63 -33.28 -20.21
C GLY A 209 -1.48 -31.76 -20.34
N SER A 210 -1.30 -31.22 -21.55
CA SER A 210 -1.15 -29.78 -21.77
C SER A 210 -2.47 -29.02 -21.62
N LEU A 211 -3.60 -29.64 -21.98
CA LEU A 211 -4.92 -29.07 -21.78
C LEU A 211 -5.30 -29.06 -20.29
N TYR A 212 -5.00 -30.15 -19.58
CA TYR A 212 -5.21 -30.21 -18.13
C TYR A 212 -4.31 -29.22 -17.38
N HIS A 213 -3.08 -29.00 -17.86
CA HIS A 213 -2.20 -27.98 -17.31
C HIS A 213 -2.85 -26.60 -17.35
N LEU A 214 -3.28 -26.19 -18.55
CA LEU A 214 -3.89 -24.88 -18.77
C LEU A 214 -5.20 -24.72 -17.99
N LEU A 215 -6.04 -25.75 -17.94
CA LEU A 215 -7.25 -25.74 -17.10
C LEU A 215 -6.93 -25.55 -15.61
N GLY A 216 -5.86 -26.17 -15.13
CA GLY A 216 -5.39 -26.00 -13.76
C GLY A 216 -4.84 -24.60 -13.49
N LEU A 217 -4.07 -24.03 -14.44
CA LEU A 217 -3.57 -22.66 -14.35
C LEU A 217 -4.71 -21.63 -14.35
N VAL A 218 -5.75 -21.81 -15.19
CA VAL A 218 -6.93 -20.93 -15.20
C VAL A 218 -7.63 -20.92 -13.85
N ASP A 219 -7.85 -22.10 -13.25
CA ASP A 219 -8.44 -22.19 -11.92
C ASP A 219 -7.53 -21.55 -10.85
N PHE A 220 -6.21 -21.70 -10.99
CA PHE A 220 -5.25 -21.10 -10.07
C PHE A 220 -5.23 -19.56 -10.16
N GLU A 221 -5.28 -18.98 -11.36
CA GLU A 221 -5.41 -17.52 -11.51
C GLU A 221 -6.75 -17.01 -10.98
N LEU A 222 -7.85 -17.75 -11.21
CA LEU A 222 -9.15 -17.42 -10.62
C LEU A 222 -9.12 -17.45 -9.09
N LEU A 223 -8.39 -18.39 -8.49
CA LEU A 223 -8.20 -18.46 -7.04
C LEU A 223 -7.46 -17.22 -6.51
N LYS A 224 -6.42 -16.74 -7.21
CA LYS A 224 -5.69 -15.51 -6.84
C LYS A 224 -6.57 -14.26 -6.89
N LEU A 225 -7.37 -14.12 -7.96
CA LEU A 225 -8.23 -12.95 -8.16
C LEU A 225 -9.50 -12.97 -7.30
N LYS A 226 -9.89 -14.14 -6.81
CA LYS A 226 -11.05 -14.33 -5.93
C LYS A 226 -10.57 -15.02 -4.65
N PRO A 227 -9.93 -14.31 -3.70
CA PRO A 227 -9.42 -14.93 -2.48
C PRO A 227 -10.53 -15.55 -1.60
N ASN A 228 -11.77 -15.06 -1.71
CA ASN A 228 -12.96 -15.67 -1.08
C ASN A 228 -13.54 -16.85 -1.86
N ALA A 229 -12.93 -17.22 -2.99
CA ALA A 229 -13.39 -18.35 -3.79
C ALA A 229 -13.32 -19.65 -2.99
N CYS A 230 -14.35 -20.47 -3.21
CA CYS A 230 -14.57 -21.73 -2.52
C CYS A 230 -13.39 -22.70 -2.69
N GLU A 231 -13.12 -23.51 -1.66
CA GLU A 231 -12.22 -24.67 -1.64
C GLU A 231 -12.39 -25.59 -2.87
N SER A 232 -13.53 -25.50 -3.56
CA SER A 232 -13.79 -26.15 -4.84
C SER A 232 -12.84 -25.74 -5.98
N LEU A 233 -12.48 -24.46 -6.13
CA LEU A 233 -11.56 -24.01 -7.18
C LEU A 233 -10.15 -24.54 -6.92
N LYS A 234 -9.71 -24.47 -5.67
CA LYS A 234 -8.43 -25.03 -5.20
C LYS A 234 -8.37 -26.54 -5.45
N LYS A 235 -9.41 -27.29 -5.06
CA LYS A 235 -9.52 -28.73 -5.33
C LYS A 235 -9.50 -29.03 -6.83
N SER A 236 -10.26 -28.28 -7.64
CA SER A 236 -10.30 -28.48 -9.09
C SER A 236 -8.95 -28.24 -9.75
N ALA A 237 -8.25 -27.16 -9.35
CA ALA A 237 -6.92 -26.85 -9.83
C ALA A 237 -5.92 -27.98 -9.50
N ILE A 238 -5.95 -28.54 -8.27
CA ILE A 238 -5.08 -29.65 -7.86
C ILE A 238 -5.37 -30.90 -8.69
N GLU A 239 -6.64 -31.24 -8.89
CA GLU A 239 -7.05 -32.42 -9.66
C GLU A 239 -6.58 -32.30 -11.12
N LYS A 240 -6.79 -31.13 -11.74
CA LYS A 240 -6.37 -30.85 -13.13
C LYS A 240 -4.84 -30.87 -13.28
N LEU A 241 -4.10 -30.21 -12.39
CA LEU A 241 -2.63 -30.21 -12.44
C LEU A 241 -2.03 -31.59 -12.12
N SER A 242 -2.63 -32.35 -11.19
CA SER A 242 -2.23 -33.74 -10.92
C SER A 242 -2.40 -34.63 -12.15
N LEU A 243 -3.53 -34.51 -12.86
CA LEU A 243 -3.74 -35.22 -14.14
C LEU A 243 -2.74 -34.77 -15.21
N SER A 244 -2.43 -33.48 -15.26
CA SER A 244 -1.43 -32.94 -16.18
C SER A 244 -0.06 -33.56 -15.96
N VAL A 245 0.44 -33.59 -14.72
CA VAL A 245 1.72 -34.21 -14.36
C VAL A 245 1.71 -35.71 -14.63
N LYS A 246 0.60 -36.40 -14.33
CA LYS A 246 0.44 -37.83 -14.62
C LYS A 246 0.59 -38.15 -16.11
N TYR A 247 0.05 -37.31 -16.99
CA TYR A 247 0.12 -37.52 -18.44
C TYR A 247 1.41 -36.98 -19.07
N ASN A 248 1.97 -35.91 -18.51
CA ASN A 248 3.20 -35.29 -18.98
C ASN A 248 3.93 -34.61 -17.80
N PRO A 249 4.89 -35.28 -17.15
CA PRO A 249 5.63 -34.73 -16.01
C PRO A 249 6.74 -33.76 -16.46
N SER A 250 6.36 -32.73 -17.23
CA SER A 250 7.30 -31.68 -17.61
C SER A 250 7.61 -30.77 -16.41
N PRO A 251 8.79 -30.11 -16.40
CA PRO A 251 9.17 -29.18 -15.33
C PRO A 251 8.10 -28.13 -15.00
N ASN A 252 7.49 -27.51 -16.03
CA ASN A 252 6.44 -26.50 -15.87
C ASN A 252 5.18 -27.07 -15.19
N ASN A 253 4.79 -28.30 -15.57
CA ASN A 253 3.61 -28.97 -15.00
C ASN A 253 3.84 -29.31 -13.53
N MET A 254 5.02 -29.85 -13.22
CA MET A 254 5.44 -30.18 -11.86
C MET A 254 5.52 -28.93 -10.98
N LEU A 255 6.19 -27.87 -11.45
CA LEU A 255 6.31 -26.62 -10.72
C LEU A 255 4.95 -25.98 -10.40
N SER A 256 4.03 -25.99 -11.36
CA SER A 256 2.69 -25.44 -11.16
C SER A 256 1.90 -26.23 -10.12
N LEU A 257 2.02 -27.57 -10.13
CA LEU A 257 1.40 -28.42 -9.12
C LEU A 257 2.00 -28.19 -7.73
N ALA A 258 3.33 -28.10 -7.63
CA ALA A 258 4.03 -27.82 -6.37
C ALA A 258 3.62 -26.46 -5.79
N SER A 259 3.58 -25.42 -6.63
CA SER A 259 3.11 -24.08 -6.24
C SER A 259 1.69 -24.11 -5.67
N LEU A 260 0.80 -24.89 -6.29
CA LEU A 260 -0.58 -25.03 -5.81
C LEU A 260 -0.68 -25.84 -4.51
N TYR A 261 0.21 -26.81 -4.30
CA TYR A 261 0.32 -27.49 -3.00
C TYR A 261 0.79 -26.56 -1.90
N ASP A 262 1.74 -25.67 -2.16
CA ASP A 262 2.16 -24.64 -1.21
C ASP A 262 1.03 -23.67 -0.86
N VAL A 263 0.31 -23.19 -1.88
CA VAL A 263 -0.93 -22.41 -1.73
C VAL A 263 -1.97 -23.13 -0.86
N SER A 264 -1.92 -24.46 -0.87
CA SER A 264 -2.87 -25.31 -0.15
C SER A 264 -2.44 -25.71 1.25
N GLY A 265 -1.28 -25.27 1.72
CA GLY A 265 -0.69 -25.72 2.99
C GLY A 265 -0.18 -27.16 2.93
N LYS A 266 -0.10 -27.77 1.74
CA LYS A 266 0.36 -29.16 1.53
C LYS A 266 1.86 -29.18 1.23
N HIS A 267 2.64 -28.50 2.06
CA HIS A 267 4.07 -28.24 1.85
C HIS A 267 4.91 -29.51 1.68
N LYS A 268 4.56 -30.61 2.36
CA LYS A 268 5.25 -31.89 2.18
C LYS A 268 5.14 -32.43 0.74
N GLN A 269 3.93 -32.37 0.17
CA GLN A 269 3.69 -32.81 -1.21
C GLN A 269 4.37 -31.88 -2.23
N ALA A 270 4.42 -30.58 -1.93
CA ALA A 270 5.18 -29.63 -2.73
C ALA A 270 6.68 -29.98 -2.71
N MET A 271 7.24 -30.27 -1.52
CA MET A 271 8.66 -30.62 -1.34
C MET A 271 9.04 -31.87 -2.13
N GLU A 272 8.23 -32.94 -2.10
CA GLU A 272 8.46 -34.16 -2.89
C GLU A 272 8.58 -33.87 -4.40
N ILE A 273 7.79 -32.93 -4.92
CA ILE A 273 7.87 -32.50 -6.32
C ILE A 273 9.11 -31.64 -6.57
N TYR A 274 9.45 -30.72 -5.66
CA TYR A 274 10.65 -29.90 -5.80
C TYR A 274 11.94 -30.72 -5.73
N GLU A 275 12.01 -31.75 -4.89
CA GLU A 275 13.10 -32.73 -4.86
C GLU A 275 13.17 -33.52 -6.18
N SER A 276 12.03 -33.84 -6.78
CA SER A 276 12.02 -34.48 -8.10
C SER A 276 12.53 -33.53 -9.20
N LEU A 277 12.23 -32.22 -9.09
CA LEU A 277 12.71 -31.19 -10.01
C LEU A 277 14.21 -30.95 -9.87
N SER A 278 14.78 -31.03 -8.66
CA SER A 278 16.22 -30.79 -8.44
C SER A 278 17.14 -31.84 -9.08
N LEU A 279 16.58 -32.98 -9.48
CA LEU A 279 17.29 -34.05 -10.21
C LEU A 279 17.43 -33.78 -11.73
N LEU A 280 16.75 -32.77 -12.27
CA LEU A 280 16.77 -32.43 -13.69
C LEU A 280 17.91 -31.44 -14.02
N ASP A 281 18.15 -31.20 -15.32
CA ASP A 281 19.21 -30.31 -15.80
C ASP A 281 19.09 -28.90 -15.17
N PRO A 282 20.13 -28.42 -14.45
CA PRO A 282 20.14 -27.08 -13.86
C PRO A 282 19.88 -25.95 -14.86
N PHE A 283 20.29 -26.08 -16.13
CA PHE A 283 20.02 -25.07 -17.17
C PHE A 283 18.54 -24.90 -17.48
N VAL A 284 17.72 -25.92 -17.20
CA VAL A 284 16.27 -25.86 -17.37
C VAL A 284 15.58 -25.40 -16.09
N ILE A 285 15.99 -25.97 -14.94
CA ILE A 285 15.25 -25.80 -13.68
C ILE A 285 15.59 -24.49 -12.96
N VAL A 286 16.84 -24.05 -12.97
CA VAL A 286 17.23 -22.82 -12.24
C VAL A 286 16.48 -21.59 -12.76
N PRO A 287 16.45 -21.29 -14.08
CA PRO A 287 15.72 -20.13 -14.58
C PRO A 287 14.22 -20.23 -14.32
N LEU A 288 13.65 -21.44 -14.45
CA LEU A 288 12.23 -21.70 -14.25
C LEU A 288 11.80 -21.46 -12.79
N LEU A 289 12.53 -22.03 -11.83
CA LEU A 289 12.29 -21.80 -10.40
C LEU A 289 12.52 -20.33 -10.04
N PHE A 290 13.57 -19.70 -10.55
CA PHE A 290 13.87 -18.30 -10.25
C PHE A 290 12.75 -17.37 -10.72
N GLU A 291 12.25 -17.56 -11.94
CA GLU A 291 11.18 -16.73 -12.50
C GLU A 291 9.88 -16.87 -11.71
N SER A 292 9.49 -18.11 -11.37
CA SER A 292 8.32 -18.38 -10.54
C SER A 292 8.49 -17.83 -9.12
N ALA A 293 9.63 -18.07 -8.47
CA ALA A 293 9.87 -17.63 -7.11
C ALA A 293 9.89 -16.10 -7.01
N SER A 294 10.50 -15.44 -8.00
CA SER A 294 10.56 -13.98 -8.09
C SER A 294 9.19 -13.35 -8.37
N LEU A 295 8.36 -13.99 -9.20
CA LEU A 295 6.99 -13.53 -9.49
C LEU A 295 6.15 -13.41 -8.21
N TYR A 296 6.30 -14.38 -7.31
CA TYR A 296 5.55 -14.46 -6.06
C TYR A 296 6.26 -13.79 -4.88
N SER A 297 7.48 -13.28 -5.07
CA SER A 297 8.22 -12.60 -4.01
C SER A 297 7.67 -11.20 -3.79
N PRO A 298 7.29 -10.83 -2.56
CA PRO A 298 6.98 -9.45 -2.22
C PRO A 298 8.24 -8.59 -2.14
N PHE A 299 9.22 -8.70 -3.04
CA PHE A 299 10.48 -7.95 -2.96
C PHE A 299 10.27 -6.42 -3.00
N PHE A 300 9.33 -5.96 -3.83
CA PHE A 300 8.97 -4.55 -3.95
C PHE A 300 7.70 -4.15 -3.17
N SER A 301 6.87 -5.10 -2.71
CA SER A 301 5.63 -4.84 -1.95
C SER A 301 5.76 -5.14 -0.46
N LYS A 302 4.71 -4.81 0.31
CA LYS A 302 4.46 -5.44 1.61
C LYS A 302 3.96 -6.87 1.41
N VAL A 303 4.16 -7.73 2.39
CA VAL A 303 3.53 -9.06 2.43
C VAL A 303 2.02 -8.84 2.61
N THR A 304 1.23 -9.17 1.59
CA THR A 304 -0.24 -9.01 1.63
C THR A 304 -1.00 -10.32 1.55
N ASP A 305 -0.34 -11.40 1.14
CA ASP A 305 -0.98 -12.70 0.95
C ASP A 305 -0.04 -13.81 1.41
N LEU A 306 -0.45 -14.50 2.48
CA LEU A 306 0.25 -15.65 3.05
C LEU A 306 0.41 -16.77 2.02
N ILE A 307 -0.62 -16.95 1.18
CA ILE A 307 -0.71 -18.04 0.22
C ILE A 307 0.44 -17.95 -0.79
N ILE A 308 0.68 -16.74 -1.32
CA ILE A 308 1.68 -16.49 -2.36
C ILE A 308 3.10 -16.49 -1.77
N LEU A 309 3.25 -16.02 -0.54
CA LEU A 309 4.52 -15.97 0.18
C LEU A 309 5.20 -17.35 0.29
N ASN A 310 4.40 -18.38 0.61
CA ASN A 310 4.87 -19.76 0.75
C ASN A 310 5.55 -20.30 -0.51
N ILE A 311 4.98 -19.98 -1.68
CA ILE A 311 5.50 -20.41 -2.98
C ILE A 311 6.91 -19.87 -3.18
N SER A 312 7.08 -18.56 -3.02
CA SER A 312 8.36 -17.89 -3.20
C SER A 312 9.40 -18.43 -2.22
N PHE A 313 9.04 -18.57 -0.94
CA PHE A 313 9.94 -19.05 0.10
C PHE A 313 10.43 -20.47 -0.17
N HIS A 314 9.50 -21.39 -0.46
CA HIS A 314 9.83 -22.78 -0.73
C HIS A 314 10.73 -22.92 -1.96
N GLN A 315 10.37 -22.23 -3.06
CA GLN A 315 11.12 -22.28 -4.31
C GLN A 315 12.53 -21.69 -4.17
N PHE A 316 12.70 -20.54 -3.52
CA PHE A 316 14.04 -19.97 -3.29
C PHE A 316 14.90 -20.86 -2.41
N ASN A 317 14.32 -21.47 -1.37
CA ASN A 317 15.06 -22.40 -0.53
C ASN A 317 15.56 -23.61 -1.35
N VAL A 318 14.72 -24.18 -2.22
CA VAL A 318 15.11 -25.27 -3.14
C VAL A 318 16.20 -24.81 -4.11
N LEU A 319 15.98 -23.66 -4.74
CA LEU A 319 16.87 -23.08 -5.73
C LEU A 319 18.28 -22.79 -5.18
N ILE A 320 18.38 -22.21 -3.97
CA ILE A 320 19.65 -21.94 -3.32
C ILE A 320 20.43 -23.24 -3.10
N GLN A 321 19.79 -24.32 -2.65
CA GLN A 321 20.49 -25.59 -2.47
C GLN A 321 20.93 -26.24 -3.80
N ILE A 322 20.10 -26.17 -4.86
CA ILE A 322 20.51 -26.61 -6.20
C ILE A 322 21.78 -25.87 -6.61
N LEU A 323 21.78 -24.53 -6.47
CA LEU A 323 22.92 -23.69 -6.84
C LEU A 323 24.17 -23.96 -5.99
N LYS A 324 24.02 -24.18 -4.67
CA LYS A 324 25.13 -24.55 -3.78
C LYS A 324 25.72 -25.93 -4.08
N GLY A 325 24.92 -26.84 -4.63
CA GLY A 325 25.38 -28.16 -5.08
C GLY A 325 26.23 -28.12 -6.37
N LEU A 326 26.23 -26.99 -7.09
CA LEU A 326 27.03 -26.79 -8.30
C LEU A 326 28.40 -26.18 -7.95
N SER A 327 29.38 -26.31 -8.85
CA SER A 327 30.67 -25.64 -8.68
C SER A 327 30.49 -24.11 -8.66
N ALA A 328 31.27 -23.39 -7.85
CA ALA A 328 31.23 -21.93 -7.78
C ALA A 328 31.41 -21.23 -9.14
N ASP A 329 32.13 -21.87 -10.07
CA ASP A 329 32.34 -21.36 -11.43
C ASP A 329 31.18 -21.61 -12.42
N HIS A 330 30.15 -22.36 -12.01
CA HIS A 330 29.04 -22.72 -12.88
C HIS A 330 28.25 -21.48 -13.32
N ALA A 331 27.86 -21.41 -14.60
CA ALA A 331 27.20 -20.24 -15.17
C ALA A 331 25.93 -19.85 -14.39
N MET A 332 25.11 -20.83 -14.01
CA MET A 332 23.90 -20.61 -13.21
C MET A 332 24.19 -20.04 -11.81
N VAL A 333 25.30 -20.42 -11.17
CA VAL A 333 25.68 -19.88 -9.85
C VAL A 333 26.02 -18.41 -9.97
N LYS A 334 26.89 -18.06 -10.93
CA LYS A 334 27.30 -16.67 -11.20
C LYS A 334 26.11 -15.78 -11.55
N GLN A 335 25.13 -16.33 -12.26
CA GLN A 335 23.96 -15.57 -12.72
C GLN A 335 22.90 -15.40 -11.63
N TYR A 336 22.59 -16.43 -10.83
CA TYR A 336 21.38 -16.44 -10.01
C TYR A 336 21.62 -16.46 -8.49
N LEU A 337 22.76 -16.95 -7.98
CA LEU A 337 22.88 -17.22 -6.55
C LEU A 337 22.85 -15.96 -5.68
N ASN A 338 23.52 -14.88 -6.13
CA ASN A 338 23.47 -13.58 -5.43
C ASN A 338 22.04 -13.06 -5.31
N ASP A 339 21.32 -13.07 -6.43
CA ASP A 339 19.96 -12.55 -6.51
C ASP A 339 18.99 -13.42 -5.70
N CYS A 340 19.20 -14.74 -5.68
CA CYS A 340 18.46 -15.66 -4.83
C CYS A 340 18.66 -15.32 -3.34
N PHE A 341 19.89 -15.15 -2.87
CA PHE A 341 20.15 -14.77 -1.49
C PHE A 341 19.55 -13.41 -1.14
N GLN A 342 19.63 -12.45 -2.06
CA GLN A 342 19.09 -11.11 -1.83
C GLN A 342 17.56 -11.17 -1.69
N ILE A 343 16.88 -11.81 -2.64
CA ILE A 343 15.42 -11.92 -2.62
C ILE A 343 14.96 -12.76 -1.43
N PHE A 344 15.62 -13.89 -1.16
CA PHE A 344 15.27 -14.80 -0.07
C PHE A 344 15.50 -14.19 1.32
N GLY A 345 16.62 -13.50 1.52
CA GLY A 345 16.89 -12.76 2.75
C GLY A 345 15.86 -11.66 3.00
N VAL A 346 15.54 -10.87 1.96
CA VAL A 346 14.49 -9.83 2.05
C VAL A 346 13.12 -10.45 2.32
N LEU A 347 12.81 -11.60 1.71
CA LEU A 347 11.58 -12.35 1.93
C LEU A 347 11.41 -12.74 3.41
N ILE A 348 12.47 -13.29 4.01
CA ILE A 348 12.51 -13.67 5.43
C ILE A 348 12.31 -12.41 6.30
N LEU A 349 13.12 -11.38 6.09
CA LEU A 349 13.09 -10.14 6.87
C LEU A 349 11.71 -9.46 6.83
N LYS A 350 11.09 -9.42 5.65
CA LYS A 350 9.74 -8.89 5.47
C LYS A 350 8.70 -9.71 6.20
N THR A 351 8.79 -11.03 6.12
CA THR A 351 7.83 -11.91 6.78
C THR A 351 7.89 -11.77 8.29
N LEU A 352 9.09 -11.71 8.85
CA LEU A 352 9.30 -11.48 10.28
C LEU A 352 8.89 -10.09 10.74
N SER A 353 8.79 -9.13 9.82
CA SER A 353 8.28 -7.78 10.09
C SER A 353 6.75 -7.71 10.15
N VAL A 354 6.04 -8.75 9.71
CA VAL A 354 4.58 -8.81 9.79
C VAL A 354 4.16 -9.17 11.22
N ILE A 355 3.19 -8.42 11.76
CA ILE A 355 2.65 -8.61 13.12
C ILE A 355 1.91 -9.96 13.25
N ASP A 356 1.27 -10.42 12.17
CA ASP A 356 0.56 -11.69 12.16
C ASP A 356 1.53 -12.90 12.14
N LEU A 357 1.56 -13.62 13.26
CA LEU A 357 2.39 -14.81 13.46
C LEU A 357 2.05 -15.98 12.53
N SER A 358 0.89 -15.98 11.87
CA SER A 358 0.52 -17.02 10.89
C SER A 358 1.52 -17.12 9.75
N TYR A 359 2.05 -15.98 9.30
CA TYR A 359 3.09 -15.89 8.27
C TYR A 359 4.39 -16.53 8.73
N GLN A 360 4.84 -16.20 9.93
CA GLN A 360 6.07 -16.75 10.49
C GLN A 360 5.97 -18.26 10.69
N ARG A 361 4.83 -18.75 11.21
CA ARG A 361 4.56 -20.18 11.41
C ARG A 361 4.55 -20.96 10.10
N SER A 362 3.98 -20.39 9.04
CA SER A 362 3.92 -21.03 7.72
C SER A 362 5.32 -21.23 7.12
N LEU A 363 6.18 -20.20 7.19
CA LEU A 363 7.57 -20.30 6.75
C LEU A 363 8.36 -21.32 7.58
N LEU A 364 8.16 -21.31 8.89
CA LEU A 364 8.80 -22.24 9.81
C LEU A 364 8.37 -23.69 9.53
N GLN A 365 7.10 -23.91 9.19
CA GLN A 365 6.60 -25.22 8.77
C GLN A 365 7.28 -25.70 7.49
N ILE A 366 7.40 -24.85 6.47
CA ILE A 366 8.10 -25.18 5.21
C ILE A 366 9.56 -25.51 5.50
N TYR A 367 10.23 -24.69 6.32
CA TYR A 367 11.62 -24.89 6.69
C TYR A 367 11.83 -26.19 7.48
N ASN A 368 10.98 -26.48 8.48
CA ASN A 368 11.06 -27.69 9.30
C ASN A 368 10.82 -28.96 8.48
N ILE A 369 9.89 -28.94 7.53
CA ILE A 369 9.63 -30.08 6.63
C ILE A 369 10.89 -30.45 5.84
N ARG A 370 11.63 -29.44 5.38
CA ARG A 370 12.85 -29.65 4.61
C ARG A 370 14.01 -30.12 5.47
N GLU A 371 14.30 -29.39 6.54
CA GLU A 371 15.46 -29.68 7.38
C GLU A 371 15.21 -30.88 8.31
N ASN A 372 14.02 -31.48 8.25
CA ASN A 372 13.55 -32.54 9.14
C ASN A 372 13.74 -32.17 10.62
N LEU A 373 13.57 -30.88 10.91
CA LEU A 373 13.61 -30.34 12.27
C LEU A 373 12.25 -30.60 12.91
N GLY A 374 12.24 -30.99 14.18
CA GLY A 374 11.00 -31.08 14.95
C GLY A 374 10.29 -29.72 15.05
N GLU A 375 9.22 -29.64 15.85
CA GLU A 375 8.53 -28.36 16.07
C GLU A 375 9.44 -27.37 16.82
N ILE A 376 10.20 -26.59 16.06
CA ILE A 376 10.90 -25.39 16.56
C ILE A 376 9.92 -24.23 16.48
N HIS A 377 9.88 -23.38 17.52
CA HIS A 377 9.01 -22.20 17.57
C HIS A 377 9.77 -20.86 17.53
N ASP A 378 11.09 -20.90 17.66
CA ASP A 378 11.94 -19.71 17.74
C ASP A 378 12.47 -19.34 16.34
N PHE A 379 11.81 -18.37 15.70
CA PHE A 379 12.14 -17.96 14.34
C PHE A 379 13.51 -17.29 14.24
N GLU A 380 14.00 -16.63 15.30
CA GLU A 380 15.31 -15.98 15.25
C GLU A 380 16.44 -17.01 15.22
N LYS A 381 16.30 -18.11 15.97
CA LYS A 381 17.25 -19.22 15.94
C LYS A 381 17.29 -19.94 14.61
N VAL A 382 16.15 -20.04 13.92
CA VAL A 382 16.04 -20.73 12.64
C VAL A 382 16.55 -19.85 11.49
N PHE A 383 16.12 -18.60 11.43
CA PHE A 383 16.44 -17.72 10.30
C PHE A 383 17.71 -16.88 10.49
N GLY A 384 18.20 -16.69 11.71
CA GLY A 384 19.49 -16.04 11.96
C GLY A 384 20.66 -16.67 11.19
N PRO A 385 20.85 -18.01 11.25
CA PRO A 385 21.87 -18.70 10.44
C PRO A 385 21.67 -18.55 8.92
N VAL A 386 20.43 -18.50 8.44
CA VAL A 386 20.14 -18.27 7.02
C VAL A 386 20.54 -16.87 6.58
N ILE A 387 20.28 -15.86 7.41
CA ILE A 387 20.72 -14.47 7.16
C ILE A 387 22.23 -14.33 7.27
N GLN A 388 22.86 -15.05 8.21
CA GLN A 388 24.31 -15.16 8.30
C GLN A 388 24.90 -15.69 6.99
N GLU A 389 24.32 -16.75 6.42
CA GLU A 389 24.76 -17.31 5.14
C GLU A 389 24.63 -16.31 3.98
N CYS A 390 23.51 -15.57 3.93
CA CYS A 390 23.33 -14.49 2.92
C CYS A 390 24.46 -13.46 3.00
N LEU A 391 24.83 -13.03 4.22
CA LEU A 391 25.91 -12.07 4.48
C LEU A 391 27.32 -12.66 4.31
N GLU A 392 27.45 -13.98 4.40
CA GLU A 392 28.69 -14.67 4.06
C GLU A 392 28.96 -14.66 2.57
N TYR A 393 27.91 -14.81 1.77
CA TYR A 393 28.00 -14.71 0.33
C TYR A 393 28.20 -13.26 -0.14
N ASN A 394 27.44 -12.30 0.41
CA ASN A 394 27.56 -10.88 0.08
C ASN A 394 27.26 -10.02 1.32
N TYR A 395 28.28 -9.36 1.87
CA TYR A 395 28.18 -8.59 3.12
C TYR A 395 27.27 -7.35 3.00
N ASP A 396 27.13 -6.79 1.79
CA ASP A 396 26.41 -5.53 1.56
C ASP A 396 24.98 -5.76 1.02
N ILE A 397 24.53 -7.03 1.00
CA ILE A 397 23.27 -7.44 0.38
C ILE A 397 22.02 -6.77 0.99
N PHE A 398 22.12 -6.27 2.23
CA PHE A 398 21.03 -5.61 2.95
C PHE A 398 21.20 -4.11 3.18
N ASP A 399 22.25 -3.46 2.65
CA ASP A 399 22.58 -2.05 2.98
C ASP A 399 21.46 -1.08 2.63
N GLU A 400 20.86 -1.25 1.45
CA GLU A 400 19.71 -0.44 1.02
C GLU A 400 18.51 -0.63 1.96
N PHE A 401 18.29 -1.86 2.47
CA PHE A 401 17.16 -2.18 3.33
C PHE A 401 17.37 -1.73 4.78
N ILE A 402 18.59 -1.80 5.30
CA ILE A 402 18.95 -1.26 6.62
C ILE A 402 18.74 0.26 6.60
N LYS A 403 19.18 0.92 5.52
CA LYS A 403 18.95 2.35 5.31
C LYS A 403 17.48 2.71 5.13
N GLU A 404 16.72 1.93 4.36
CA GLU A 404 15.27 2.13 4.25
C GLU A 404 14.58 1.97 5.62
N ALA A 405 14.97 0.94 6.37
CA ALA A 405 14.39 0.60 7.66
C ALA A 405 14.65 1.67 8.74
N SER A 406 15.78 2.39 8.68
CA SER A 406 16.07 3.49 9.61
C SER A 406 15.29 4.76 9.29
N ASN A 407 14.95 5.00 8.02
CA ASN A 407 14.41 6.28 7.55
C ASN A 407 12.88 6.34 7.51
N SER A 408 12.17 5.22 7.66
CA SER A 408 10.71 5.21 7.68
C SER A 408 10.18 4.04 8.50
N PHE A 409 9.25 4.33 9.42
CA PHE A 409 8.51 3.28 10.14
C PHE A 409 7.57 2.49 9.24
N SER A 410 7.19 3.06 8.09
CA SER A 410 6.40 2.38 7.06
C SER A 410 7.25 1.56 6.07
N SER A 411 8.55 1.42 6.35
CA SER A 411 9.51 0.68 5.53
C SER A 411 9.10 -0.77 5.29
N ARG A 412 9.70 -1.36 4.25
CA ARG A 412 9.53 -2.77 3.88
C ARG A 412 9.81 -3.75 5.01
N ILE A 413 10.81 -3.44 5.83
CA ILE A 413 11.38 -4.32 6.84
C ILE A 413 11.56 -3.48 8.10
N SER A 414 11.05 -3.96 9.22
CA SER A 414 11.24 -3.30 10.51
C SER A 414 12.71 -3.37 10.92
N PHE A 415 13.30 -2.24 11.33
CA PHE A 415 14.66 -2.21 11.87
C PHE A 415 14.79 -3.15 13.09
N THR A 416 13.73 -3.27 13.89
CA THR A 416 13.63 -4.20 15.03
C THR A 416 13.94 -5.65 14.61
N VAL A 417 13.51 -6.09 13.41
CA VAL A 417 13.77 -7.46 12.93
C VAL A 417 15.25 -7.70 12.65
N PHE A 418 15.95 -6.72 12.07
CA PHE A 418 17.40 -6.82 11.88
C PHE A 418 18.12 -6.97 13.23
N VAL A 419 17.72 -6.18 14.23
CA VAL A 419 18.27 -6.27 15.59
C VAL A 419 18.00 -7.65 16.20
N LEU A 420 16.76 -8.15 16.13
CA LEU A 420 16.40 -9.46 16.68
C LEU A 420 17.22 -10.62 16.06
N LEU A 421 17.37 -10.63 14.74
CA LEU A 421 18.14 -11.68 14.04
C LEU A 421 19.64 -11.58 14.28
N SER A 422 20.16 -10.40 14.62
CA SER A 422 21.58 -10.20 14.89
C SER A 422 22.09 -11.03 16.08
N GLN A 423 21.21 -11.40 17.01
CA GLN A 423 21.53 -12.33 18.10
C GLN A 423 22.04 -13.68 17.60
N HIS A 424 21.62 -14.09 16.41
CA HIS A 424 21.95 -15.38 15.80
C HIS A 424 22.73 -15.23 14.46
N SER A 425 23.18 -14.02 14.15
CA SER A 425 24.04 -13.72 12.99
C SER A 425 25.10 -12.69 13.37
N THR A 426 26.34 -13.15 13.53
CA THR A 426 27.48 -12.31 13.93
C THR A 426 27.83 -11.27 12.87
N LYS A 427 27.68 -11.59 11.58
CA LYS A 427 27.87 -10.62 10.49
C LYS A 427 26.79 -9.55 10.49
N LEU A 428 25.53 -9.92 10.72
CA LEU A 428 24.45 -8.94 10.82
C LEU A 428 24.63 -8.04 12.05
N ALA A 429 25.01 -8.61 13.21
CA ALA A 429 25.33 -7.83 14.40
C ALA A 429 26.44 -6.81 14.14
N SER A 430 27.52 -7.23 13.47
CA SER A 430 28.61 -6.33 13.10
C SER A 430 28.13 -5.21 12.17
N LYS A 431 27.31 -5.55 11.17
CA LYS A 431 26.78 -4.60 10.18
C LYS A 431 25.82 -3.58 10.80
N ILE A 432 24.89 -4.04 11.64
CA ILE A 432 23.93 -3.16 12.34
C ILE A 432 24.66 -2.26 13.33
N LYS A 433 25.69 -2.77 14.02
CA LYS A 433 26.52 -1.97 14.91
C LYS A 433 27.22 -0.84 14.13
N GLU A 434 27.93 -1.19 13.06
CA GLU A 434 28.61 -0.22 12.19
C GLU A 434 27.64 0.86 11.68
N TYR A 435 26.44 0.45 11.25
CA TYR A 435 25.43 1.36 10.75
C TYR A 435 24.89 2.33 11.81
N VAL A 436 24.56 1.82 13.00
CA VAL A 436 24.06 2.62 14.13
C VAL A 436 25.10 3.61 14.63
N GLU A 437 26.36 3.18 14.76
CA GLU A 437 27.46 4.02 15.21
C GLU A 437 27.82 5.10 14.18
N SER A 438 27.68 4.80 12.88
CA SER A 438 27.99 5.75 11.79
C SER A 438 26.91 6.80 11.54
N ASN A 439 25.62 6.46 11.75
CA ASN A 439 24.51 7.35 11.41
C ASN A 439 23.84 8.01 12.62
N SER A 440 24.14 7.57 13.84
CA SER A 440 23.38 7.87 15.07
C SER A 440 21.91 7.45 14.99
N VAL A 441 21.38 6.88 16.08
CA VAL A 441 19.94 6.57 16.19
C VAL A 441 19.09 7.86 16.10
N ASP A 442 19.66 9.03 16.37
CA ASP A 442 18.99 10.33 16.24
C ASP A 442 18.62 10.71 14.80
N ALA A 443 19.36 10.20 13.82
CA ALA A 443 19.05 10.45 12.42
C ALA A 443 17.92 9.55 11.91
N PHE A 444 17.48 8.57 12.71
CA PHE A 444 16.43 7.64 12.32
C PHE A 444 15.06 8.32 12.45
N ASP A 445 14.07 7.78 11.74
CA ASP A 445 12.67 8.14 11.95
C ASP A 445 12.27 7.86 13.40
N GLN A 446 11.60 8.83 14.05
CA GLN A 446 11.27 8.73 15.47
C GLN A 446 10.41 7.50 15.81
N ASN A 447 9.56 7.05 14.90
CA ASN A 447 8.74 5.87 15.13
C ASN A 447 9.58 4.59 15.03
N VAL A 448 10.64 4.57 14.22
CA VAL A 448 11.62 3.47 14.19
C VAL A 448 12.38 3.41 15.52
N VAL A 449 12.87 4.55 16.02
CA VAL A 449 13.54 4.63 17.33
C VAL A 449 12.64 4.09 18.43
N LYS A 450 11.37 4.53 18.47
CA LYS A 450 10.37 4.01 19.40
C LYS A 450 10.16 2.50 19.24
N ALA A 451 10.06 2.00 18.02
CA ALA A 451 9.85 0.57 17.75
C ALA A 451 11.01 -0.31 18.22
N ILE A 452 12.25 0.15 18.08
CA ILE A 452 13.45 -0.54 18.56
C ILE A 452 13.39 -0.64 20.09
N PHE A 453 13.20 0.49 20.77
CA PHE A 453 13.30 0.54 22.23
C PHE A 453 12.04 0.11 22.99
N TYR A 454 10.87 0.09 22.33
CA TYR A 454 9.65 -0.46 22.93
C TYR A 454 9.62 -1.98 22.91
N ASN A 455 10.51 -2.62 22.15
CA ASN A 455 10.72 -4.06 22.17
C ASN A 455 11.91 -4.37 23.09
N ASP A 456 11.63 -4.85 24.30
CA ASP A 456 12.65 -5.09 25.34
C ASP A 456 13.81 -5.97 24.82
N LYS A 457 13.51 -7.01 24.04
CA LYS A 457 14.52 -7.93 23.48
C LYS A 457 15.45 -7.21 22.49
N SER A 458 14.89 -6.32 21.67
CA SER A 458 15.67 -5.57 20.68
C SER A 458 16.55 -4.51 21.34
N ALA A 459 16.01 -3.78 22.33
CA ALA A 459 16.80 -2.86 23.14
C ALA A 459 17.96 -3.59 23.83
N GLN A 460 17.68 -4.75 24.44
CA GLN A 460 18.69 -5.57 25.10
C GLN A 460 19.78 -6.05 24.13
N ILE A 461 19.41 -6.54 22.94
CA ILE A 461 20.38 -6.98 21.94
C ILE A 461 21.28 -5.81 21.51
N LEU A 462 20.70 -4.64 21.25
CA LEU A 462 21.46 -3.47 20.79
C LEU A 462 22.43 -2.95 21.86
N VAL A 463 21.97 -2.87 23.13
CA VAL A 463 22.74 -2.31 24.24
C VAL A 463 23.70 -3.33 24.84
N GLU A 464 23.22 -4.51 25.23
CA GLU A 464 24.00 -5.45 26.05
C GLU A 464 24.81 -6.44 25.21
N ILE A 465 24.23 -6.93 24.10
CA ILE A 465 24.86 -7.97 23.26
C ILE A 465 25.80 -7.35 22.22
N MET A 466 25.34 -6.31 21.51
CA MET A 466 26.12 -5.65 20.47
C MET A 466 27.07 -4.59 21.03
N ASN A 467 26.79 -4.09 22.24
CA ASN A 467 27.51 -2.96 22.85
C ASN A 467 27.60 -1.77 21.88
N ALA A 468 26.48 -1.46 21.19
CA ALA A 468 26.41 -0.38 20.22
C ALA A 468 26.30 0.97 20.96
N GLN A 469 27.17 1.91 20.65
CA GLN A 469 27.16 3.23 21.28
C GLN A 469 26.06 4.09 20.65
N VAL A 470 25.03 4.45 21.43
CA VAL A 470 23.91 5.29 20.98
C VAL A 470 23.92 6.65 21.67
N LYS A 471 23.53 7.70 20.93
CA LYS A 471 23.34 9.04 21.48
C LYS A 471 21.98 9.22 22.14
N SER A 472 20.94 8.63 21.57
CA SER A 472 19.59 8.60 22.13
C SER A 472 19.19 7.21 22.60
N LEU A 473 18.63 7.14 23.80
CA LEU A 473 18.14 5.91 24.40
C LEU A 473 16.74 6.11 24.99
N ILE A 474 15.81 5.21 24.66
CA ILE A 474 14.50 5.14 25.33
C ILE A 474 14.53 3.93 26.28
N VAL A 475 14.31 4.19 27.56
CA VAL A 475 14.19 3.16 28.61
C VAL A 475 12.73 3.03 29.00
N LYS A 476 12.26 1.79 29.02
CA LYS A 476 10.88 1.39 29.30
C LYS A 476 10.90 0.10 30.11
N ARG A 477 9.78 -0.29 30.74
CA ARG A 477 9.45 -1.63 31.33
C ARG A 477 10.57 -2.43 32.00
N LYS A 478 11.59 -2.89 31.27
CA LYS A 478 12.73 -3.69 31.76
C LYS A 478 14.01 -2.85 31.90
N PRO A 479 14.85 -3.16 32.91
CA PRO A 479 16.09 -2.44 33.11
C PRO A 479 17.08 -2.86 32.03
N LEU A 480 17.80 -1.88 31.48
CA LEU A 480 18.94 -2.08 30.58
C LEU A 480 20.21 -1.81 31.37
N ASP A 481 21.25 -2.63 31.21
CA ASP A 481 22.56 -2.33 31.78
C ASP A 481 23.24 -1.19 31.01
N LEU A 482 23.21 0.02 31.57
CA LEU A 482 23.80 1.21 30.97
C LEU A 482 25.30 1.36 31.26
N SER A 483 25.91 0.47 32.06
CA SER A 483 27.28 0.65 32.55
C SER A 483 28.35 0.68 31.46
N LYS A 484 28.04 0.17 30.26
CA LYS A 484 28.96 0.11 29.10
C LYS A 484 28.73 1.23 28.08
N MET A 485 27.77 2.11 28.32
CA MET A 485 27.35 3.15 27.38
C MET A 485 28.00 4.49 27.73
N ASN A 486 28.94 4.95 26.90
CA ASN A 486 29.70 6.18 27.15
C ASN A 486 29.35 7.33 26.19
N SER A 487 28.23 7.20 25.46
CA SER A 487 27.83 8.14 24.40
C SER A 487 26.42 8.70 24.56
N ILE A 488 25.70 8.37 25.65
CA ILE A 488 24.30 8.75 25.81
C ILE A 488 24.19 10.25 26.10
N GLU A 489 23.65 10.98 25.13
CA GLU A 489 23.38 12.42 25.23
C GLU A 489 21.89 12.69 25.49
N ASN A 490 20.97 11.88 24.94
CA ASN A 490 19.53 12.03 25.15
C ASN A 490 18.95 10.76 25.77
N LEU A 491 18.29 10.90 26.91
CA LEU A 491 17.65 9.81 27.63
C LEU A 491 16.16 10.06 27.76
N TYR A 492 15.36 9.10 27.33
CA TYR A 492 13.91 9.12 27.42
C TYR A 492 13.47 8.00 28.35
N ILE A 493 12.72 8.30 29.41
CA ILE A 493 12.17 7.35 30.36
C ILE A 493 10.65 7.36 30.22
N GLU A 494 10.10 6.29 29.66
CA GLU A 494 8.68 6.19 29.34
C GLU A 494 8.05 4.95 30.00
N ASN A 495 6.96 5.14 30.73
CA ASN A 495 6.14 4.10 31.36
C ASN A 495 6.99 3.08 32.17
N LEU A 496 7.95 3.58 32.94
CA LEU A 496 8.81 2.76 33.78
C LEU A 496 8.08 2.41 35.09
N PHE A 497 7.99 1.13 35.40
CA PHE A 497 7.48 0.68 36.70
C PHE A 497 8.65 0.48 37.64
N LEU A 498 8.71 1.22 38.74
CA LEU A 498 9.72 1.02 39.76
C LEU A 498 9.38 -0.29 40.50
N THR A 499 10.19 -1.31 40.24
CA THR A 499 10.22 -2.57 40.98
C THR A 499 11.62 -2.73 41.58
N PRO A 500 11.81 -3.58 42.60
CA PRO A 500 13.15 -3.88 43.12
C PRO A 500 14.13 -4.35 42.04
N GLU A 501 13.65 -5.07 41.02
CA GLU A 501 14.44 -5.52 39.87
C GLU A 501 14.92 -4.34 39.00
N ASN A 502 14.10 -3.29 38.89
CA ASN A 502 14.42 -2.09 38.11
C ASN A 502 15.28 -1.09 38.87
N LEU A 503 15.58 -1.29 40.16
CA LEU A 503 16.52 -0.43 40.90
C LEU A 503 17.94 -0.49 40.33
N ALA A 504 18.34 -1.64 39.79
CA ALA A 504 19.63 -1.79 39.11
C ALA A 504 19.78 -0.84 37.90
N LEU A 505 18.66 -0.40 37.29
CA LEU A 505 18.69 0.62 36.26
C LEU A 505 19.21 1.96 36.81
N PHE A 506 18.81 2.37 38.02
CA PHE A 506 19.25 3.65 38.59
C PHE A 506 20.73 3.61 39.01
N GLU A 507 21.21 2.45 39.44
CA GLU A 507 22.63 2.22 39.70
C GLU A 507 23.47 2.35 38.42
N THR A 508 23.01 1.75 37.32
CA THR A 508 23.69 1.87 36.03
C THR A 508 23.49 3.24 35.39
N LEU A 509 22.35 3.91 35.61
CA LEU A 509 22.08 5.27 35.16
C LEU A 509 23.05 6.28 35.77
N ALA A 510 23.46 6.09 37.02
CA ALA A 510 24.47 6.93 37.65
C ALA A 510 25.79 6.98 36.87
N SER A 511 26.14 5.90 36.15
CA SER A 511 27.36 5.86 35.32
C SER A 511 27.29 6.78 34.09
N VAL A 512 26.09 7.04 33.57
CA VAL A 512 25.88 7.84 32.35
C VAL A 512 25.29 9.22 32.61
N ALA A 513 24.70 9.46 33.79
CA ALA A 513 23.98 10.69 34.15
C ALA A 513 24.76 11.98 33.85
N LYS A 514 26.09 11.98 34.09
CA LYS A 514 26.95 13.15 33.85
C LYS A 514 27.08 13.55 32.39
N GLN A 515 26.77 12.65 31.44
CA GLN A 515 26.90 12.86 30.00
C GLN A 515 25.58 13.26 29.35
N VAL A 516 24.46 12.96 30.01
CA VAL A 516 23.10 13.24 29.49
C VAL A 516 22.91 14.75 29.36
N VAL A 517 22.64 15.19 28.14
CA VAL A 517 22.32 16.56 27.72
C VAL A 517 20.82 16.80 27.69
N LYS A 518 20.01 15.78 27.37
CA LYS A 518 18.56 15.85 27.37
C LYS A 518 17.94 14.69 28.13
N LEU A 519 16.99 14.99 29.01
CA LEU A 519 16.26 14.01 29.81
C LEU A 519 14.75 14.24 29.62
N ASP A 520 14.03 13.23 29.15
CA ASP A 520 12.58 13.26 28.93
C ASP A 520 11.93 12.15 29.74
N ILE A 521 11.23 12.51 30.82
CA ILE A 521 10.54 11.59 31.73
C ILE A 521 9.05 11.75 31.49
N ARG A 522 8.35 10.71 31.02
CA ARG A 522 6.91 10.83 30.64
C ARG A 522 5.92 10.11 31.54
N GLU A 523 6.39 9.04 32.17
CA GLU A 523 5.57 8.30 33.13
C GLU A 523 6.48 7.36 33.92
N ILE A 524 6.51 7.55 35.24
CA ILE A 524 7.14 6.61 36.15
C ILE A 524 6.10 6.25 37.21
N ARG A 525 5.88 4.94 37.38
CA ARG A 525 4.87 4.39 38.29
C ARG A 525 5.56 3.57 39.38
N GLY A 526 5.14 3.73 40.62
CA GLY A 526 5.61 2.92 41.75
C GLY A 526 5.60 3.75 43.03
N SER A 527 5.12 3.16 44.12
CA SER A 527 5.07 3.81 45.44
C SER A 527 6.31 3.48 46.26
N ASP A 528 6.85 4.48 46.96
CA ASP A 528 7.73 4.37 48.13
C ASP A 528 9.01 3.53 47.96
N ILE A 529 9.63 3.57 46.79
CA ILE A 529 10.97 2.98 46.61
C ILE A 529 12.02 4.08 46.85
N ASP A 530 12.85 3.88 47.85
CA ASP A 530 13.98 4.77 48.20
C ASP A 530 15.08 4.61 47.13
N ILE A 531 15.12 5.55 46.18
CA ILE A 531 16.17 5.62 45.16
C ILE A 531 17.32 6.41 45.78
N ASN A 532 18.56 5.90 45.70
CA ASN A 532 19.73 6.67 46.15
C ASN A 532 20.00 7.84 45.19
N GLU A 533 19.37 8.98 45.46
CA GLU A 533 19.38 10.17 44.62
C GLU A 533 20.75 10.85 44.56
N THR A 534 21.64 10.55 45.52
CA THR A 534 22.97 11.18 45.60
C THR A 534 23.89 10.78 44.44
N CYS A 535 23.64 9.61 43.85
CA CYS A 535 24.44 9.07 42.75
C CYS A 535 24.06 9.65 41.37
N LEU A 536 22.87 10.25 41.24
CA LEU A 536 22.36 10.75 39.97
C LEU A 536 22.76 12.22 39.75
N GLN A 537 23.92 12.41 39.12
CA GLN A 537 24.50 13.73 38.87
C GLN A 537 24.37 14.11 37.39
N PHE A 538 23.37 14.93 37.05
CA PHE A 538 23.08 15.38 35.68
C PHE A 538 23.78 16.70 35.33
N SER A 539 25.08 16.78 35.59
CA SER A 539 25.85 18.03 35.49
C SER A 539 26.02 18.59 34.07
N SER A 540 25.63 17.86 33.02
CA SER A 540 25.66 18.30 31.61
C SER A 540 24.27 18.56 31.03
N LEU A 541 23.22 18.38 31.81
CA LEU A 541 21.83 18.43 31.34
C LEU A 541 21.45 19.85 30.95
N LYS A 542 20.99 20.00 29.71
CA LYS A 542 20.53 21.25 29.09
C LYS A 542 19.02 21.29 28.88
N SER A 543 18.37 20.16 28.67
CA SER A 543 16.92 20.10 28.41
C SER A 543 16.26 19.02 29.27
N LEU A 544 15.25 19.39 30.04
CA LEU A 544 14.50 18.49 30.91
C LEU A 544 13.00 18.59 30.58
N TYR A 545 12.42 17.49 30.10
CA TYR A 545 10.98 17.29 30.03
C TYR A 545 10.55 16.36 31.16
N TYR A 546 9.51 16.72 31.88
CA TYR A 546 9.02 15.96 33.01
C TYR A 546 7.49 15.90 33.06
N GLU A 547 6.95 14.70 32.94
CA GLU A 547 5.54 14.37 33.09
C GLU A 547 5.51 13.11 33.96
N ALA A 548 5.10 13.21 35.22
CA ALA A 548 4.98 12.04 36.08
C ALA A 548 3.95 12.26 37.17
N THR A 549 3.03 11.31 37.31
CA THR A 549 1.88 11.38 38.23
C THR A 549 2.18 10.84 39.63
N TYR A 550 3.25 10.04 39.81
CA TYR A 550 3.55 9.35 41.08
C TYR A 550 5.05 9.27 41.40
N PHE A 551 5.86 10.18 40.88
CA PHE A 551 7.31 10.14 41.05
C PHE A 551 7.76 10.99 42.25
N SER A 552 8.84 10.57 42.92
CA SER A 552 9.28 11.24 44.15
C SER A 552 9.75 12.67 43.90
N ASN A 553 9.16 13.62 44.62
CA ASN A 553 9.57 15.03 44.65
C ASN A 553 11.05 15.20 45.06
N SER A 554 11.60 14.29 45.88
CA SER A 554 13.01 14.32 46.27
C SER A 554 13.93 14.07 45.07
N LEU A 555 13.62 13.09 44.21
CA LEU A 555 14.44 12.77 43.06
C LEU A 555 14.40 13.88 42.01
N PHE A 556 13.22 14.43 41.73
CA PHE A 556 13.13 15.60 40.85
C PHE A 556 13.94 16.79 41.41
N LYS A 557 13.84 17.04 42.72
CA LYS A 557 14.66 18.07 43.40
C LYS A 557 16.16 17.78 43.27
N SER A 558 16.59 16.52 43.35
CA SER A 558 17.98 16.10 43.16
C SER A 558 18.45 16.36 41.73
N ILE A 559 17.65 15.96 40.72
CA ILE A 559 17.94 16.20 39.30
C ILE A 559 18.16 17.69 39.04
N ILE A 560 17.19 18.54 39.43
CA ILE A 560 17.31 20.00 39.26
C ILE A 560 18.53 20.56 39.99
N SER A 561 18.78 20.09 41.22
CA SER A 561 19.94 20.53 41.99
C SER A 561 21.27 20.19 41.31
N SER A 562 21.34 19.05 40.61
CA SER A 562 22.55 18.62 39.91
C SER A 562 22.80 19.32 38.57
N CYS A 563 21.76 19.87 37.93
CA CYS A 563 21.84 20.53 36.62
C CYS A 563 21.58 22.05 36.65
N GLN A 564 21.48 22.64 37.83
CA GLN A 564 21.09 24.04 38.04
C GLN A 564 21.94 25.04 37.23
N ASP A 565 23.24 24.75 37.04
CA ASP A 565 24.18 25.62 36.32
C ASP A 565 24.27 25.35 34.80
N THR A 566 23.55 24.35 34.28
CA THR A 566 23.61 23.93 32.87
C THR A 566 22.26 23.91 32.16
N LEU A 567 21.14 23.84 32.89
CA LEU A 567 19.80 23.70 32.34
C LEU A 567 19.39 24.95 31.53
N LEU A 568 19.00 24.74 30.27
CA LEU A 568 18.55 25.77 29.31
C LEU A 568 17.05 25.66 29.04
N GLU A 569 16.49 24.45 29.04
CA GLU A 569 15.07 24.20 28.79
C GLU A 569 14.47 23.34 29.91
N LEU A 570 13.30 23.76 30.41
CA LEU A 570 12.52 23.01 31.38
C LEU A 570 11.06 23.00 30.96
N GLU A 571 10.52 21.80 30.71
CA GLU A 571 9.10 21.57 30.49
C GLU A 571 8.59 20.59 31.54
N PHE A 572 7.45 20.91 32.17
CA PHE A 572 6.76 19.92 32.98
C PHE A 572 5.24 19.95 32.83
N ASN A 573 4.64 18.76 32.99
CA ASN A 573 3.21 18.49 32.84
C ASN A 573 2.68 17.72 34.04
N GLN A 574 1.57 18.17 34.65
CA GLN A 574 0.84 17.46 35.73
C GLN A 574 1.68 17.14 36.98
N LEU A 575 2.33 18.15 37.58
CA LEU A 575 3.11 17.95 38.82
C LEU A 575 2.65 18.85 39.97
N GLU A 576 2.52 18.25 41.15
CA GLU A 576 2.49 18.96 42.44
C GLU A 576 3.91 19.45 42.79
N LEU A 577 4.17 20.73 42.51
CA LEU A 577 5.46 21.35 42.83
C LEU A 577 5.51 21.75 44.31
N SER A 578 6.42 21.13 45.06
CA SER A 578 6.78 21.65 46.37
C SER A 578 7.58 22.96 46.27
N GLU A 579 7.46 23.83 47.26
CA GLU A 579 8.22 25.09 47.36
C GLU A 579 9.75 24.85 47.26
N GLY A 580 10.23 23.72 47.78
CA GLY A 580 11.63 23.33 47.70
C GLY A 580 12.14 23.11 46.27
N ILE A 581 11.29 22.62 45.37
CA ILE A 581 11.61 22.44 43.94
C ILE A 581 11.58 23.79 43.23
N LEU A 582 10.54 24.59 43.48
CA LEU A 582 10.38 25.93 42.91
C LEU A 582 11.58 26.84 43.23
N ASN A 583 12.07 26.80 44.46
CA ASN A 583 13.28 27.53 44.86
C ASN A 583 14.54 27.06 44.12
N LYS A 584 14.62 25.78 43.75
CA LYS A 584 15.74 25.26 42.94
C LYS A 584 15.63 25.69 41.48
N ILE A 585 14.43 25.68 40.91
CA ILE A 585 14.17 26.20 39.57
C ILE A 585 14.59 27.67 39.49
N LYS A 586 14.20 28.51 40.46
CA LYS A 586 14.63 29.92 40.55
C LYS A 586 16.14 30.10 40.49
N GLY A 587 16.88 29.13 41.01
CA GLY A 587 18.32 29.10 41.00
C GLY A 587 18.97 28.79 39.64
N CYS A 588 18.20 28.36 38.63
CA CYS A 588 18.71 27.98 37.31
C CYS A 588 19.03 29.21 36.44
N LYS A 589 20.23 29.78 36.61
CA LYS A 589 20.63 31.07 36.01
C LYS A 589 20.80 31.08 34.49
N LYS A 590 20.74 29.91 33.83
CA LYS A 590 20.86 29.76 32.37
C LYS A 590 19.56 29.29 31.71
N LEU A 591 18.48 29.16 32.48
CA LEU A 591 17.22 28.65 31.97
C LEU A 591 16.60 29.69 31.01
N GLU A 592 16.57 29.38 29.72
CA GLU A 592 16.08 30.25 28.64
C GLU A 592 14.62 29.93 28.30
N LYS A 593 14.27 28.64 28.25
CA LYS A 593 12.92 28.16 27.93
C LYS A 593 12.25 27.50 29.12
N PHE A 594 11.10 28.03 29.51
CA PHE A 594 10.30 27.51 30.60
C PHE A 594 8.86 27.25 30.15
N LYS A 595 8.39 26.03 30.37
CA LYS A 595 7.04 25.61 29.99
C LYS A 595 6.36 24.83 31.09
N ILE A 596 5.17 25.26 31.45
CA ILE A 596 4.34 24.65 32.49
C ILE A 596 2.97 24.29 31.95
N ARG A 597 2.57 23.03 32.15
CA ARG A 597 1.23 22.52 31.81
C ARG A 597 0.57 21.93 33.05
N TYR A 598 -0.66 22.36 33.34
CA TYR A 598 -1.52 21.84 34.41
C TYR A 598 -0.81 21.58 35.76
N SER A 599 -0.85 22.55 36.68
CA SER A 599 -0.48 22.30 38.09
C SER A 599 -1.75 21.94 38.87
N SER A 600 -1.93 20.65 39.21
CA SER A 600 -2.86 20.25 40.26
C SER A 600 -2.12 20.37 41.58
N GLY A 601 -2.56 21.23 42.49
CA GLY A 601 -1.95 21.38 43.82
C GLY A 601 -2.34 22.68 44.49
N ASP A 602 -2.32 22.71 45.83
CA ASP A 602 -2.72 23.87 46.65
C ASP A 602 -1.77 25.07 46.49
N ILE A 603 -0.55 24.84 45.99
CA ILE A 603 0.45 25.88 45.72
C ILE A 603 0.46 26.11 44.21
N GLY A 604 -0.36 27.06 43.73
CA GLY A 604 -0.30 27.51 42.34
C GLY A 604 1.11 27.95 41.93
N PHE A 605 1.41 27.93 40.63
CA PHE A 605 2.69 28.43 40.14
C PHE A 605 2.81 29.95 40.38
N LEU A 606 3.77 30.37 41.20
CA LEU A 606 4.03 31.78 41.48
C LEU A 606 5.18 32.32 40.59
N PRO A 607 4.99 33.44 39.86
CA PRO A 607 6.00 34.03 38.99
C PRO A 607 7.35 34.33 39.66
N GLN A 608 7.36 34.57 40.97
CA GLN A 608 8.57 34.84 41.77
C GLN A 608 9.64 33.73 41.76
N TYR A 609 9.30 32.54 41.27
CA TYR A 609 10.20 31.41 41.10
C TYR A 609 10.78 31.28 39.69
N LEU A 610 10.39 32.15 38.75
CA LEU A 610 10.98 32.18 37.42
C LEU A 610 12.41 32.75 37.49
N PRO A 611 13.39 32.10 36.83
CA PRO A 611 14.71 32.66 36.66
C PRO A 611 14.70 33.88 35.72
N SER A 612 15.55 34.87 36.02
CA SER A 612 15.67 36.08 35.19
C SER A 612 16.29 35.86 33.81
N SER A 613 16.86 34.68 33.57
CA SER A 613 17.38 34.24 32.28
C SER A 613 16.29 33.80 31.30
N VAL A 614 15.04 33.60 31.75
CA VAL A 614 13.98 33.06 30.89
C VAL A 614 13.61 34.07 29.80
N THR A 615 13.75 33.64 28.55
CA THR A 615 13.40 34.42 27.34
C THR A 615 12.16 33.86 26.65
N ASN A 616 11.86 32.58 26.83
CA ASN A 616 10.75 31.88 26.21
C ASN A 616 9.86 31.25 27.28
N LEU A 617 8.66 31.79 27.45
CA LEU A 617 7.72 31.39 28.49
C LEU A 617 6.42 30.88 27.88
N GLU A 618 6.05 29.64 28.22
CA GLU A 618 4.74 29.08 27.88
C GLU A 618 3.98 28.66 29.14
N ILE A 619 2.80 29.24 29.36
CA ILE A 619 1.97 28.96 30.53
C ILE A 619 0.63 28.38 30.08
N TYR A 620 0.34 27.16 30.54
CA TYR A 620 -0.92 26.42 30.30
C TYR A 620 -1.57 25.97 31.62
N CYS A 621 -1.38 26.72 32.69
CA CYS A 621 -1.97 26.43 34.00
C CYS A 621 -2.60 27.69 34.60
N GLN A 622 -3.47 27.51 35.60
CA GLN A 622 -3.99 28.61 36.40
C GLN A 622 -2.89 29.16 37.32
N LEU A 623 -2.77 30.49 37.39
CA LEU A 623 -1.94 31.18 38.36
C LEU A 623 -2.85 31.53 39.55
N TYR A 624 -2.81 30.74 40.62
CA TYR A 624 -3.61 30.99 41.83
C TYR A 624 -2.98 32.09 42.68
N ASP A 625 -3.80 32.92 43.32
CA ASP A 625 -3.41 33.92 44.32
C ASP A 625 -2.37 34.96 43.85
N VAL A 626 -2.34 35.25 42.54
CA VAL A 626 -1.54 36.35 41.98
C VAL A 626 -2.46 37.42 41.44
N ASP A 627 -2.51 38.59 42.10
CA ASP A 627 -3.33 39.71 41.65
C ASP A 627 -2.85 40.27 40.30
N ASN A 628 -1.52 40.36 40.11
CA ASN A 628 -0.90 40.97 38.93
C ASN A 628 0.16 40.07 38.24
N PRO A 629 -0.23 38.89 37.72
CA PRO A 629 0.70 37.90 37.18
C PRO A 629 1.62 38.43 36.09
N MET A 630 1.14 39.24 35.14
CA MET A 630 2.04 39.75 34.10
C MET A 630 3.06 40.75 34.65
N GLN A 631 2.67 41.59 35.62
CA GLN A 631 3.59 42.53 36.22
C GLN A 631 4.74 41.79 36.91
N GLU A 632 4.42 40.72 37.64
CA GLU A 632 5.43 39.89 38.29
C GLU A 632 6.29 39.13 37.26
N ILE A 633 5.69 38.50 36.25
CA ILE A 633 6.44 37.82 35.19
C ILE A 633 7.45 38.77 34.55
N LEU A 634 7.06 40.01 34.23
CA LEU A 634 7.97 40.98 33.63
C LEU A 634 9.02 41.51 34.62
N ALA A 635 8.71 41.57 35.91
CA ALA A 635 9.68 41.94 36.94
C ALA A 635 10.76 40.87 37.12
N TYR A 636 10.38 39.59 37.06
CA TYR A 636 11.32 38.48 37.23
C TYR A 636 12.01 38.08 35.94
N CYS A 637 11.35 38.18 34.78
CA CYS A 637 11.86 37.82 33.45
C CYS A 637 11.89 39.03 32.50
N PRO A 638 12.76 40.03 32.74
CA PRO A 638 12.76 41.28 31.97
C PRO A 638 13.17 41.12 30.49
N ASN A 639 13.82 40.01 30.13
CA ASN A 639 14.35 39.73 28.79
C ASN A 639 13.45 38.79 27.97
N ILE A 640 12.17 38.68 28.32
CA ILE A 640 11.23 37.83 27.60
C ILE A 640 11.07 38.28 26.13
N VAL A 641 11.22 37.34 25.20
CA VAL A 641 11.07 37.56 23.76
C VAL A 641 9.98 36.68 23.14
N SER A 642 9.61 35.59 23.79
CA SER A 642 8.53 34.70 23.35
C SER A 642 7.59 34.44 24.50
N LEU A 643 6.31 34.77 24.28
CA LEU A 643 5.27 34.59 25.27
C LEU A 643 4.10 33.82 24.66
N LYS A 644 3.74 32.72 25.31
CA LYS A 644 2.53 31.96 24.99
C LYS A 644 1.65 31.85 26.23
N VAL A 645 0.41 32.30 26.08
CA VAL A 645 -0.58 32.28 27.16
C VAL A 645 -1.85 31.63 26.62
N ASN A 646 -2.25 30.50 27.21
CA ASN A 646 -3.41 29.74 26.78
C ASN A 646 -4.46 29.70 27.89
N ASP A 647 -5.71 30.07 27.57
CA ASP A 647 -6.94 30.00 28.39
C ASP A 647 -6.71 29.97 29.92
N VAL A 648 -5.97 30.97 30.41
CA VAL A 648 -5.76 31.17 31.84
C VAL A 648 -6.93 32.03 32.30
N ASP A 649 -7.93 31.39 32.91
CA ASP A 649 -9.14 32.01 33.45
C ASP A 649 -8.89 33.18 34.43
N GLN A 650 -7.65 33.56 34.77
CA GLN A 650 -7.30 34.76 35.54
C GLN A 650 -6.52 35.82 34.74
N ILE A 651 -5.47 35.46 33.99
CA ILE A 651 -4.74 36.42 33.12
C ILE A 651 -5.68 36.98 32.04
N MET A 652 -6.65 36.17 31.59
CA MET A 652 -7.65 36.57 30.60
C MET A 652 -8.80 37.40 31.17
N LYS A 653 -8.84 37.67 32.49
CA LYS A 653 -9.89 38.48 33.14
C LYS A 653 -9.46 39.91 33.46
N THR A 654 -8.19 40.26 33.24
CA THR A 654 -7.62 41.57 33.59
C THR A 654 -7.00 42.24 32.37
N ASP A 655 -6.65 43.54 32.47
CA ASP A 655 -6.04 44.34 31.41
C ASP A 655 -4.50 44.27 31.41
N GLN A 656 -3.95 43.17 31.92
CA GLN A 656 -2.53 43.02 32.22
C GLN A 656 -1.64 42.75 31.01
N LEU A 657 -2.19 42.36 29.86
CA LEU A 657 -1.42 42.21 28.63
C LEU A 657 -0.92 43.57 28.12
N LYS A 658 -1.55 44.68 28.54
CA LYS A 658 -1.04 46.05 28.29
C LYS A 658 0.42 46.22 28.74
N LEU A 659 0.83 45.55 29.82
CA LEU A 659 2.20 45.61 30.33
C LEU A 659 3.19 44.93 29.38
N ALA A 660 2.79 43.84 28.73
CA ALA A 660 3.64 43.10 27.79
C ALA A 660 3.95 43.88 26.49
N LYS A 661 3.13 44.88 26.15
CA LYS A 661 3.36 45.76 24.98
C LYS A 661 4.63 46.58 25.07
N LYS A 662 5.12 46.83 26.29
CA LYS A 662 6.39 47.52 26.54
C LYS A 662 7.61 46.61 26.33
N CYS A 663 7.39 45.29 26.22
CA CYS A 663 8.44 44.30 26.04
C CYS A 663 8.66 44.02 24.55
N PRO A 664 9.92 43.91 24.10
CA PRO A 664 10.26 43.66 22.70
C PRO A 664 10.05 42.18 22.32
N LEU A 665 8.81 41.70 22.40
CA LEU A 665 8.45 40.33 22.01
C LEU A 665 8.69 40.12 20.52
N HIS A 666 9.28 38.98 20.18
CA HIS A 666 9.42 38.46 18.81
C HIS A 666 8.31 37.46 18.47
N HIS A 667 7.84 36.67 19.43
CA HIS A 667 6.77 35.69 19.25
C HIS A 667 5.68 35.87 20.30
N LEU A 668 4.43 35.90 19.84
CA LEU A 668 3.25 36.01 20.70
C LEU A 668 2.19 35.00 20.23
N ASP A 669 1.79 34.10 21.13
CA ASP A 669 0.71 33.13 20.90
C ASP A 669 -0.39 33.34 21.95
N LEU A 670 -1.54 33.82 21.46
CA LEU A 670 -2.71 34.15 22.26
C LEU A 670 -3.89 33.30 21.83
N ASN A 671 -4.44 32.56 22.78
CA ASN A 671 -5.74 31.89 22.64
C ASN A 671 -6.74 32.54 23.58
N SER A 672 -7.60 33.43 23.07
CA SER A 672 -8.49 34.24 23.90
C SER A 672 -9.80 34.64 23.21
N TYR A 673 -10.69 35.27 23.98
CA TYR A 673 -11.97 35.79 23.52
C TYR A 673 -11.86 37.23 23.03
N GLN A 674 -12.83 37.68 22.22
CA GLN A 674 -12.88 39.05 21.69
C GLN A 674 -12.80 40.12 22.80
N SER A 675 -13.58 39.94 23.88
CA SER A 675 -13.66 40.87 25.01
C SER A 675 -12.32 41.07 25.70
N TYR A 676 -11.44 40.06 25.71
CA TYR A 676 -10.11 40.18 26.30
C TYR A 676 -9.21 41.11 25.48
N MET A 677 -9.27 41.02 24.15
CA MET A 677 -8.51 41.90 23.26
C MET A 677 -8.96 43.35 23.41
N GLU A 678 -10.26 43.58 23.53
CA GLU A 678 -10.84 44.92 23.78
C GLU A 678 -10.42 45.46 25.16
N LEU A 679 -10.51 44.65 26.22
CA LEU A 679 -10.10 45.02 27.58
C LEU A 679 -8.62 45.46 27.64
N ASN A 680 -7.77 44.83 26.82
CA ASN A 680 -6.34 45.13 26.74
C ASN A 680 -5.99 46.22 25.72
N GLU A 681 -6.99 46.88 25.12
CA GLU A 681 -6.84 48.00 24.17
C GLU A 681 -5.79 47.69 23.11
N MET A 682 -5.88 46.50 22.49
CA MET A 682 -4.80 45.91 21.68
C MET A 682 -4.33 46.80 20.53
N GLU A 683 -5.12 47.75 20.07
CA GLU A 683 -4.79 48.74 19.05
C GLU A 683 -3.87 49.90 19.52
N LYS A 684 -3.63 50.04 20.83
CA LYS A 684 -2.81 51.12 21.43
C LYS A 684 -1.47 50.63 21.94
N ASP A 685 -0.52 51.56 22.08
CA ASP A 685 0.82 51.37 22.67
C ASP A 685 1.67 50.30 21.98
N LEU A 686 1.58 50.20 20.66
CA LEU A 686 2.23 49.17 19.85
C LEU A 686 3.62 49.55 19.32
N ASP A 687 4.19 50.69 19.73
CA ASP A 687 5.46 51.20 19.18
C ASP A 687 6.61 50.21 19.29
N VAL A 688 6.64 49.41 20.36
CA VAL A 688 7.65 48.37 20.58
C VAL A 688 7.35 47.15 19.71
N TRP A 689 6.14 46.59 19.81
CA TRP A 689 5.74 45.40 19.05
C TRP A 689 5.76 45.61 17.54
N SER A 690 5.44 46.81 17.06
CA SER A 690 5.52 47.16 15.62
C SER A 690 6.91 46.92 15.02
N LYS A 691 7.96 47.02 15.85
CA LYS A 691 9.38 46.86 15.47
C LYS A 691 9.95 45.49 15.87
N SER A 692 9.42 44.85 16.91
CA SER A 692 9.99 43.60 17.43
C SER A 692 9.24 42.34 17.00
N LEU A 693 7.92 42.40 16.85
CA LEU A 693 7.10 41.19 16.70
C LEU A 693 7.20 40.65 15.27
N THR A 694 7.71 39.43 15.14
CA THR A 694 7.92 38.74 13.85
C THR A 694 6.96 37.58 13.64
N SER A 695 6.42 37.02 14.73
CA SER A 695 5.46 35.93 14.70
C SER A 695 4.28 36.19 15.63
N LEU A 696 3.07 36.08 15.10
CA LEU A 696 1.83 36.25 15.85
C LEU A 696 0.86 35.11 15.56
N ILE A 697 0.40 34.45 16.62
CA ILE A 697 -0.67 33.45 16.58
C ILE A 697 -1.85 33.99 17.38
N LEU A 698 -2.99 34.12 16.71
CA LEU A 698 -4.24 34.58 17.30
C LEU A 698 -5.33 33.55 17.06
N PHE A 699 -5.81 32.98 18.15
CA PHE A 699 -7.06 32.23 18.19
C PHE A 699 -8.10 33.13 18.87
N ILE A 700 -9.04 33.66 18.07
CA ILE A 700 -10.13 34.51 18.55
C ILE A 700 -11.40 34.13 17.79
N ASN A 701 -12.52 33.97 18.50
CA ASN A 701 -13.79 33.57 17.86
C ASN A 701 -14.32 34.63 16.87
N ARG A 702 -14.02 35.92 17.09
CA ARG A 702 -14.41 37.04 16.23
C ARG A 702 -13.37 38.17 16.35
N PRO A 703 -13.02 38.85 15.24
CA PRO A 703 -12.27 40.10 15.32
C PRO A 703 -13.09 41.15 16.07
N TYR A 704 -12.41 41.98 16.86
CA TYR A 704 -12.97 43.14 17.55
C TYR A 704 -12.89 44.40 16.66
N ASP A 705 -13.58 45.47 17.01
CA ASP A 705 -13.75 46.66 16.14
C ASP A 705 -12.44 47.29 15.66
N GLN A 706 -11.38 47.27 16.47
CA GLN A 706 -10.07 47.87 16.14
C GLN A 706 -9.03 46.85 15.66
N PHE A 707 -9.46 45.65 15.26
CA PHE A 707 -8.57 44.59 14.78
C PHE A 707 -7.70 45.02 13.60
N ASP A 708 -8.29 45.71 12.62
CA ASP A 708 -7.57 46.18 11.43
C ASP A 708 -6.48 47.20 11.81
N GLN A 709 -6.74 48.10 12.76
CA GLN A 709 -5.75 49.06 13.27
C GLN A 709 -4.61 48.34 13.99
N PHE A 710 -4.93 47.38 14.85
CA PHE A 710 -3.95 46.58 15.57
C PHE A 710 -3.02 45.84 14.62
N ILE A 711 -3.58 45.04 13.71
CA ILE A 711 -2.76 44.23 12.80
C ILE A 711 -1.95 45.13 11.85
N SER A 712 -2.53 46.22 11.34
CA SER A 712 -1.83 47.16 10.45
C SER A 712 -0.59 47.81 11.09
N SER A 713 -0.53 47.85 12.43
CA SER A 713 0.59 48.43 13.17
C SER A 713 1.78 47.47 13.28
N LEU A 714 1.59 46.17 13.07
CA LEU A 714 2.60 45.13 13.30
C LEU A 714 3.44 44.84 12.04
N VAL A 715 4.05 45.88 11.47
CA VAL A 715 4.71 45.85 10.16
C VAL A 715 5.94 44.93 10.05
N SER A 716 6.49 44.49 11.18
CA SER A 716 7.64 43.57 11.23
C SER A 716 7.26 42.09 11.17
N LEU A 717 5.95 41.77 11.09
CA LEU A 717 5.49 40.39 11.05
C LEU A 717 5.96 39.66 9.78
N GLU A 718 6.55 38.48 10.00
CA GLU A 718 6.89 37.51 8.95
C GLU A 718 5.96 36.30 8.97
N THR A 719 5.39 35.96 10.14
CA THR A 719 4.45 34.83 10.32
C THR A 719 3.19 35.29 11.04
N LEU A 720 2.04 34.99 10.45
CA LEU A 720 0.73 35.32 11.00
C LEU A 720 -0.22 34.13 10.91
N ASP A 721 -0.73 33.69 12.05
CA ASP A 721 -1.71 32.61 12.16
C ASP A 721 -3.01 33.14 12.78
N LEU A 722 -4.07 33.16 11.99
CA LEU A 722 -5.39 33.66 12.34
C LEU A 722 -6.39 32.52 12.27
N ARG A 723 -6.55 31.80 13.38
CA ARG A 723 -7.46 30.64 13.48
C ARG A 723 -8.82 31.02 14.10
N TYR A 724 -9.91 30.52 13.50
CA TYR A 724 -11.30 30.63 13.97
C TYR A 724 -11.89 32.04 14.03
N ASN A 725 -11.34 32.96 13.24
CA ASN A 725 -11.81 34.32 13.18
C ASN A 725 -12.91 34.46 12.11
N ASN A 726 -13.92 35.29 12.32
CA ASN A 726 -14.89 35.69 11.29
C ASN A 726 -14.30 36.69 10.26
N LEU A 727 -13.09 36.43 9.75
CA LEU A 727 -12.36 37.33 8.84
C LEU A 727 -12.97 37.33 7.43
N THR A 728 -13.21 38.53 6.91
CA THR A 728 -13.69 38.77 5.55
C THR A 728 -12.53 39.07 4.61
N ASP A 729 -12.78 39.06 3.30
CA ASP A 729 -11.81 39.48 2.29
C ASP A 729 -11.26 40.90 2.53
N SER A 730 -12.09 41.83 3.03
CA SER A 730 -11.64 43.19 3.38
C SER A 730 -10.58 43.20 4.49
N ASN A 731 -10.72 42.32 5.50
CA ASN A 731 -9.71 42.21 6.55
C ASN A 731 -8.40 41.64 5.99
N ILE A 732 -8.50 40.65 5.09
CA ILE A 732 -7.32 40.10 4.42
C ILE A 732 -6.65 41.15 3.53
N ASP A 733 -7.40 41.95 2.77
CA ASP A 733 -6.84 43.05 1.97
C ASP A 733 -6.08 44.08 2.83
N THR A 734 -6.61 44.42 4.00
CA THR A 734 -5.91 45.27 4.98
C THR A 734 -4.59 44.63 5.42
N ILE A 735 -4.60 43.34 5.79
CA ILE A 735 -3.40 42.59 6.18
C ILE A 735 -2.37 42.61 5.05
N LEU A 736 -2.75 42.25 3.83
CA LEU A 736 -1.84 42.14 2.69
C LEU A 736 -1.26 43.49 2.26
N SER A 737 -2.03 44.57 2.38
CA SER A 737 -1.57 45.91 2.01
C SER A 737 -0.61 46.54 3.03
N LYS A 738 -0.66 46.09 4.30
CA LYS A 738 0.13 46.67 5.40
C LYS A 738 1.33 45.80 5.81
N LEU A 739 1.16 44.49 5.83
CA LEU A 739 2.19 43.53 6.27
C LEU A 739 3.07 43.08 5.10
N VAL A 740 3.83 44.01 4.54
CA VAL A 740 4.65 43.75 3.35
C VAL A 740 5.77 42.73 3.56
N ASN A 741 6.18 42.49 4.81
CA ASN A 741 7.21 41.51 5.18
C ASN A 741 6.68 40.10 5.44
N LEU A 742 5.36 39.90 5.36
CA LEU A 742 4.74 38.63 5.73
C LEU A 742 5.11 37.52 4.74
N LYS A 743 5.71 36.44 5.25
CA LYS A 743 6.15 35.27 4.45
C LYS A 743 5.20 34.10 4.61
N GLN A 744 4.66 33.91 5.82
CA GLN A 744 3.74 32.83 6.15
C GLN A 744 2.41 33.38 6.67
N LEU A 745 1.32 32.97 6.03
CA LEU A 745 -0.03 33.33 6.42
C LEU A 745 -0.88 32.07 6.59
N LYS A 746 -1.48 31.92 7.78
CA LYS A 746 -2.44 30.87 8.08
C LYS A 746 -3.77 31.48 8.46
N ILE A 747 -4.84 31.01 7.81
CA ILE A 747 -6.19 31.52 7.98
C ILE A 747 -7.11 30.32 8.17
N SER A 748 -7.93 30.33 9.23
CA SER A 748 -9.05 29.39 9.39
C SER A 748 -10.34 30.17 9.57
N THR A 749 -11.15 30.26 8.52
CA THR A 749 -12.41 31.02 8.52
C THR A 749 -13.34 30.61 7.39
N THR A 750 -14.64 30.70 7.64
CA THR A 750 -15.70 30.50 6.64
C THR A 750 -16.05 31.78 5.87
N LYS A 751 -15.52 32.94 6.28
CA LYS A 751 -15.91 34.26 5.74
C LYS A 751 -14.94 34.83 4.70
N TYR A 752 -13.79 34.20 4.51
CA TYR A 752 -12.85 34.54 3.45
C TYR A 752 -13.29 33.83 2.16
N LEU A 753 -13.82 34.61 1.22
CA LEU A 753 -14.44 34.10 -0.02
C LEU A 753 -13.48 34.08 -1.20
N LEU A 754 -12.21 34.47 -1.01
CA LEU A 754 -11.21 34.59 -2.06
C LEU A 754 -11.67 35.49 -3.21
N ASN A 755 -12.36 36.59 -2.88
CA ASN A 755 -12.83 37.56 -3.87
C ASN A 755 -11.65 38.18 -4.64
N SER A 756 -11.91 38.59 -5.88
CA SER A 756 -10.91 39.32 -6.65
C SER A 756 -10.57 40.63 -5.94
N THR A 757 -9.29 40.89 -5.72
CA THR A 757 -8.78 42.09 -5.06
C THR A 757 -7.71 42.74 -5.92
N ASN A 758 -7.48 44.04 -5.73
CA ASN A 758 -6.37 44.77 -6.33
C ASN A 758 -5.07 44.62 -5.52
N VAL A 759 -5.13 43.98 -4.36
CA VAL A 759 -3.97 43.76 -3.48
C VAL A 759 -3.34 42.41 -3.79
N SER A 760 -2.06 42.42 -4.15
CA SER A 760 -1.26 41.21 -4.41
C SER A 760 -0.04 41.20 -3.49
N SER A 761 0.13 40.12 -2.73
CA SER A 761 1.25 39.94 -1.81
C SER A 761 2.36 39.12 -2.46
N LYS A 762 3.49 39.77 -2.72
CA LYS A 762 4.68 39.14 -3.30
C LYS A 762 5.61 38.52 -2.26
N SER A 763 5.42 38.84 -0.98
CA SER A 763 6.25 38.37 0.12
C SER A 763 5.82 37.01 0.66
N ILE A 764 4.52 36.68 0.56
CA ILE A 764 3.98 35.42 1.07
C ILE A 764 4.46 34.27 0.17
N THR A 765 5.19 33.33 0.78
CA THR A 765 5.67 32.09 0.16
C THR A 765 4.95 30.86 0.69
N LYS A 766 4.29 30.96 1.86
CA LYS A 766 3.55 29.86 2.49
C LYS A 766 2.16 30.31 2.93
N LEU A 767 1.14 29.58 2.44
CA LEU A 767 -0.26 29.87 2.70
C LEU A 767 -0.98 28.62 3.20
N GLU A 768 -1.62 28.72 4.36
CA GLU A 768 -2.53 27.69 4.86
C GLU A 768 -3.94 28.27 5.00
N ILE A 769 -4.91 27.67 4.33
CA ILE A 769 -6.32 28.04 4.39
C ILE A 769 -7.12 26.85 4.91
N ALA A 770 -7.85 27.04 6.00
CA ALA A 770 -8.76 26.06 6.57
C ALA A 770 -10.20 26.58 6.63
N ASN A 771 -11.17 25.68 6.46
CA ASN A 771 -12.61 25.98 6.56
C ASN A 771 -13.12 27.08 5.62
N CYS A 772 -12.46 27.28 4.47
CA CYS A 772 -12.80 28.34 3.51
C CYS A 772 -14.05 28.00 2.71
N TYR A 773 -15.04 28.91 2.72
CA TYR A 773 -16.31 28.74 2.00
C TYR A 773 -16.40 29.55 0.70
N ALA A 774 -15.24 29.81 0.08
CA ALA A 774 -15.16 30.46 -1.22
C ALA A 774 -15.94 29.70 -2.31
N PRO A 775 -16.63 30.40 -3.22
CA PRO A 775 -17.17 29.81 -4.43
C PRO A 775 -16.06 29.13 -5.27
N ALA A 776 -16.39 28.06 -5.97
CA ALA A 776 -15.43 27.31 -6.81
C ALA A 776 -14.61 28.21 -7.76
N ALA A 777 -15.25 29.22 -8.37
CA ALA A 777 -14.60 30.13 -9.31
C ALA A 777 -13.54 31.06 -8.69
N ASN A 778 -13.55 31.21 -7.36
CA ASN A 778 -12.68 32.14 -6.65
C ASN A 778 -11.33 31.53 -6.27
N TYR A 779 -11.17 30.20 -6.26
CA TYR A 779 -9.89 29.57 -5.91
C TYR A 779 -8.73 29.92 -6.84
N LYS A 780 -9.01 30.31 -8.09
CA LYS A 780 -7.99 30.85 -9.01
C LYS A 780 -7.31 32.11 -8.47
N ASN A 781 -8.02 32.87 -7.64
CA ASN A 781 -7.51 34.13 -7.09
C ASN A 781 -6.38 33.87 -6.09
N ILE A 782 -6.19 32.65 -5.58
CA ILE A 782 -5.02 32.32 -4.75
C ILE A 782 -3.72 32.64 -5.51
N GLY A 783 -3.59 32.23 -6.78
CA GLY A 783 -2.39 32.51 -7.56
C GLY A 783 -2.25 33.98 -8.00
N ILE A 784 -3.35 34.73 -8.02
CA ILE A 784 -3.36 36.17 -8.35
C ILE A 784 -2.96 37.00 -7.12
N ILE A 785 -3.50 36.64 -5.96
CA ILE A 785 -3.25 37.31 -4.67
C ILE A 785 -1.84 36.96 -4.15
N TYR A 786 -1.39 35.71 -4.35
CA TYR A 786 -0.11 35.20 -3.84
C TYR A 786 0.78 34.63 -4.97
N PRO A 787 1.31 35.48 -5.88
CA PRO A 787 2.01 35.02 -7.08
C PRO A 787 3.34 34.29 -6.84
N ASN A 788 3.96 34.46 -5.67
CA ASN A 788 5.25 33.86 -5.32
C ASN A 788 5.13 32.65 -4.37
N LEU A 789 3.94 32.03 -4.33
CA LEU A 789 3.67 30.95 -3.39
C LEU A 789 4.48 29.69 -3.73
N LEU A 790 5.17 29.16 -2.72
CA LEU A 790 5.96 27.93 -2.78
C LEU A 790 5.23 26.77 -2.09
N GLU A 791 4.48 27.06 -1.02
CA GLU A 791 3.72 26.06 -0.27
C GLU A 791 2.25 26.50 -0.10
N VAL A 792 1.33 25.60 -0.46
CA VAL A 792 -0.10 25.81 -0.23
C VAL A 792 -0.68 24.64 0.55
N SER A 793 -1.45 24.94 1.60
CA SER A 793 -2.24 23.96 2.34
C SER A 793 -3.70 24.38 2.36
N ILE A 794 -4.59 23.50 1.89
CA ILE A 794 -6.04 23.71 1.88
C ILE A 794 -6.70 22.59 2.67
N SER A 795 -7.45 22.98 3.71
CA SER A 795 -8.07 22.04 4.65
C SER A 795 -9.56 22.31 4.81
N ASN A 796 -10.39 21.28 4.66
CA ASN A 796 -11.86 21.36 4.75
C ASN A 796 -12.48 22.52 3.92
N PRO A 797 -12.13 22.65 2.62
CA PRO A 797 -12.71 23.70 1.79
C PRO A 797 -14.15 23.35 1.36
N ASN A 798 -15.02 24.35 1.25
CA ASN A 798 -16.32 24.18 0.58
C ASN A 798 -16.19 24.46 -0.92
N SER A 799 -16.96 23.75 -1.74
CA SER A 799 -17.02 23.93 -3.20
C SER A 799 -15.67 23.82 -3.92
N PHE A 800 -14.70 23.10 -3.35
CA PHE A 800 -13.38 22.88 -3.96
C PHE A 800 -13.37 21.62 -4.82
N THR A 801 -13.81 21.79 -6.06
CA THR A 801 -13.94 20.77 -7.10
C THR A 801 -12.66 20.62 -7.94
N ASP A 802 -12.62 19.59 -8.80
CA ASP A 802 -11.54 19.39 -9.78
C ASP A 802 -11.32 20.62 -10.68
N VAL A 803 -12.40 21.33 -11.07
CA VAL A 803 -12.33 22.52 -11.93
C VAL A 803 -11.69 23.68 -11.19
N SER A 804 -12.08 23.92 -9.93
CA SER A 804 -11.49 24.98 -9.12
C SER A 804 -10.04 24.70 -8.76
N PHE A 805 -9.70 23.45 -8.47
CA PHE A 805 -8.31 23.04 -8.21
C PHE A 805 -7.44 23.23 -9.46
N LYS A 806 -7.90 22.78 -10.64
CA LYS A 806 -7.21 23.02 -11.91
C LYS A 806 -6.96 24.52 -12.15
N SER A 807 -7.99 25.35 -11.98
CA SER A 807 -7.87 26.79 -12.19
C SER A 807 -6.91 27.45 -11.19
N MET A 808 -6.87 26.97 -9.94
CA MET A 808 -5.91 27.42 -8.93
C MET A 808 -4.46 27.12 -9.34
N ILE A 809 -4.15 25.89 -9.70
CA ILE A 809 -2.77 25.48 -10.03
C ILE A 809 -2.25 26.13 -11.32
N GLU A 810 -3.12 26.51 -12.26
CA GLU A 810 -2.72 27.26 -13.47
C GLU A 810 -2.13 28.65 -13.16
N HIS A 811 -2.41 29.20 -11.97
CA HIS A 811 -1.95 30.52 -11.53
C HIS A 811 -0.83 30.45 -10.48
N LEU A 812 -0.25 29.27 -10.21
CA LEU A 812 0.76 29.06 -9.16
C LEU A 812 2.07 28.47 -9.72
N PRO A 813 2.80 29.17 -10.61
CA PRO A 813 3.89 28.58 -11.39
C PRO A 813 5.11 28.14 -10.57
N CYS A 814 5.29 28.64 -9.35
CA CYS A 814 6.45 28.39 -8.50
C CYS A 814 6.20 27.35 -7.40
N LEU A 815 5.04 26.69 -7.40
CA LEU A 815 4.63 25.85 -6.29
C LEU A 815 5.52 24.60 -6.15
N GLU A 816 5.98 24.33 -4.93
CA GLU A 816 6.86 23.22 -4.58
C GLU A 816 6.18 22.23 -3.62
N SER A 817 5.22 22.68 -2.82
CA SER A 817 4.48 21.83 -1.87
C SER A 817 2.98 22.08 -1.94
N ILE A 818 2.22 20.99 -2.00
CA ILE A 818 0.76 20.99 -1.94
C ILE A 818 0.32 20.09 -0.79
N GLN A 819 -0.50 20.62 0.11
CA GLN A 819 -1.22 19.86 1.12
C GLN A 819 -2.73 20.04 0.97
N LEU A 820 -3.44 18.93 0.85
CA LEU A 820 -4.88 18.88 0.64
C LEU A 820 -5.49 17.96 1.69
N ALA A 821 -6.28 18.52 2.61
CA ALA A 821 -6.97 17.75 3.66
C ALA A 821 -8.47 17.97 3.60
N ALA A 822 -9.25 16.89 3.75
CA ALA A 822 -10.72 16.93 3.71
C ALA A 822 -11.28 17.61 2.44
N CYS A 823 -10.59 17.43 1.30
CA CYS A 823 -10.98 17.97 0.00
C CYS A 823 -11.90 16.99 -0.74
N PHE A 824 -13.04 16.65 -0.14
CA PHE A 824 -13.90 15.52 -0.55
C PHE A 824 -14.44 15.57 -1.99
N GLN A 825 -14.42 16.74 -2.64
CA GLN A 825 -14.91 16.93 -4.01
C GLN A 825 -13.82 16.78 -5.09
N LEU A 826 -12.57 16.49 -4.68
CA LEU A 826 -11.48 16.19 -5.62
C LEU A 826 -11.48 14.71 -6.00
N THR A 827 -11.24 14.44 -7.28
CA THR A 827 -11.18 13.11 -7.88
C THR A 827 -9.87 12.91 -8.64
N ASP A 828 -9.74 11.78 -9.34
CA ASP A 828 -8.63 11.53 -10.27
C ASP A 828 -8.41 12.65 -11.31
N ALA A 829 -9.47 13.36 -11.69
CA ALA A 829 -9.37 14.48 -12.63
C ALA A 829 -8.48 15.62 -12.09
N SER A 830 -8.52 15.91 -10.77
CA SER A 830 -7.62 16.89 -10.15
C SER A 830 -6.16 16.48 -10.23
N MET A 831 -5.84 15.21 -9.95
CA MET A 831 -4.48 14.70 -10.00
C MET A 831 -3.94 14.64 -11.44
N ILE A 832 -4.79 14.28 -12.41
CA ILE A 832 -4.43 14.35 -13.82
C ILE A 832 -4.17 15.81 -14.25
N ALA A 833 -4.99 16.76 -13.78
CA ALA A 833 -4.75 18.18 -14.03
C ALA A 833 -3.41 18.65 -13.43
N LEU A 834 -3.08 18.23 -12.21
CA LEU A 834 -1.79 18.51 -11.57
C LEU A 834 -0.62 17.91 -12.36
N ALA A 835 -0.71 16.65 -12.75
CA ALA A 835 0.31 15.96 -13.55
C ALA A 835 0.61 16.66 -14.88
N ASN A 836 -0.42 17.24 -15.51
CA ASN A 836 -0.29 17.94 -16.80
C ASN A 836 0.00 19.44 -16.65
N SER A 837 0.03 19.97 -15.43
CA SER A 837 0.28 21.39 -15.17
C SER A 837 1.78 21.73 -15.22
N PRO A 838 2.14 23.01 -15.40
CA PRO A 838 3.54 23.45 -15.31
C PRO A 838 4.21 23.14 -13.95
N ILE A 839 3.43 23.11 -12.86
CA ILE A 839 3.90 22.82 -11.50
C ILE A 839 4.49 21.42 -11.36
N SER A 840 4.12 20.47 -12.23
CA SER A 840 4.72 19.13 -12.22
C SER A 840 6.26 19.17 -12.27
N LYS A 841 6.86 20.21 -12.87
CA LYS A 841 8.32 20.36 -12.96
C LYS A 841 8.99 20.92 -11.71
N SER A 842 8.23 21.50 -10.78
CA SER A 842 8.71 22.12 -9.53
C SER A 842 8.28 21.37 -8.28
N LEU A 843 7.16 20.63 -8.33
CA LEU A 843 6.58 19.98 -7.16
C LEU A 843 7.54 19.00 -6.50
N GLN A 844 7.84 19.24 -5.22
CA GLN A 844 8.72 18.43 -4.37
C GLN A 844 7.93 17.61 -3.35
N SER A 845 6.77 18.08 -2.90
CA SER A 845 5.93 17.35 -1.94
C SER A 845 4.43 17.47 -2.21
N LEU A 846 3.74 16.33 -2.07
CA LEU A 846 2.30 16.23 -2.20
C LEU A 846 1.73 15.45 -1.01
N PHE A 847 0.89 16.12 -0.23
CA PHE A 847 0.19 15.52 0.91
C PHE A 847 -1.30 15.54 0.64
N THR A 848 -1.94 14.38 0.68
CA THR A 848 -3.37 14.22 0.48
C THR A 848 -3.96 13.50 1.68
N ARG A 849 -5.09 14.00 2.20
CA ARG A 849 -5.79 13.41 3.34
C ARG A 849 -7.29 13.53 3.14
N ASP A 850 -8.02 12.46 3.43
CA ASP A 850 -9.48 12.43 3.46
C ASP A 850 -10.17 12.78 2.12
N TYR A 851 -9.73 12.23 0.98
CA TYR A 851 -10.50 12.23 -0.27
C TYR A 851 -10.11 11.08 -1.22
N ILE A 852 -10.93 10.85 -2.26
CA ILE A 852 -10.96 9.61 -3.06
C ILE A 852 -10.16 9.80 -4.35
N VAL A 853 -8.91 9.32 -4.35
CA VAL A 853 -8.04 9.24 -5.54
C VAL A 853 -7.63 7.78 -5.74
N SER A 854 -7.56 7.34 -6.99
CA SER A 854 -7.09 6.01 -7.36
C SER A 854 -5.57 5.92 -7.39
N ASP A 855 -5.07 4.70 -7.20
CA ASP A 855 -3.67 4.34 -7.36
C ASP A 855 -3.07 4.81 -8.70
N SER A 856 -3.86 4.75 -9.79
CA SER A 856 -3.47 5.17 -11.14
C SER A 856 -3.05 6.63 -11.20
N SER A 857 -3.77 7.50 -10.49
CA SER A 857 -3.48 8.94 -10.42
C SER A 857 -2.15 9.21 -9.73
N PHE A 858 -1.84 8.50 -8.65
CA PHE A 858 -0.55 8.66 -7.96
C PHE A 858 0.62 8.17 -8.80
N VAL A 859 0.46 7.07 -9.55
CA VAL A 859 1.47 6.62 -10.52
C VAL A 859 1.68 7.69 -11.60
N LYS A 860 0.60 8.28 -12.11
CA LYS A 860 0.69 9.36 -13.11
C LYS A 860 1.39 10.61 -12.57
N ILE A 861 1.11 10.99 -11.32
CA ILE A 861 1.79 12.08 -10.62
C ILE A 861 3.28 11.79 -10.53
N LEU A 862 3.69 10.60 -10.09
CA LEU A 862 5.11 10.26 -9.96
C LEU A 862 5.86 10.26 -11.30
N GLU A 863 5.20 9.87 -12.38
CA GLU A 863 5.80 9.94 -13.72
C GLU A 863 5.94 11.36 -14.26
N SER A 864 5.05 12.26 -13.85
CA SER A 864 5.02 13.63 -14.36
C SER A 864 5.85 14.57 -13.47
N CYS A 865 5.82 14.35 -12.16
CA CYS A 865 6.47 15.16 -11.14
C CYS A 865 7.88 14.65 -10.81
N THR A 866 8.82 14.86 -11.73
CA THR A 866 10.19 14.32 -11.64
C THR A 866 11.02 14.82 -10.46
N LYS A 867 10.63 15.93 -9.82
CA LYS A 867 11.28 16.47 -8.60
C LYS A 867 10.58 16.06 -7.31
N LEU A 868 9.51 15.26 -7.38
CA LEU A 868 8.77 14.84 -6.20
C LEU A 868 9.65 13.96 -5.31
N LYS A 869 9.81 14.39 -4.06
CA LYS A 869 10.58 13.69 -3.01
C LYS A 869 9.68 13.04 -2.00
N ILE A 870 8.53 13.65 -1.70
CA ILE A 870 7.60 13.19 -0.67
C ILE A 870 6.20 13.07 -1.26
N LEU A 871 5.60 11.90 -1.10
CA LEU A 871 4.21 11.65 -1.42
C LEU A 871 3.54 11.03 -0.19
N ARG A 872 2.55 11.72 0.37
CA ARG A 872 1.68 11.18 1.43
C ARG A 872 0.27 11.01 0.87
N PRO A 873 -0.12 9.81 0.39
CA PRO A 873 -1.48 9.53 -0.04
C PRO A 873 -2.46 9.52 1.15
N SER A 874 -3.74 9.77 0.87
CA SER A 874 -4.81 9.77 1.89
C SER A 874 -5.06 8.42 2.56
N ALA A 875 -4.68 7.33 1.88
CA ALA A 875 -4.80 5.98 2.37
C ALA A 875 -3.71 5.10 1.73
N PRO A 876 -3.39 3.93 2.32
CA PRO A 876 -2.58 2.92 1.65
C PRO A 876 -3.11 2.62 0.24
N PHE A 877 -2.21 2.39 -0.70
CA PHE A 877 -2.58 1.99 -2.05
C PHE A 877 -3.47 0.76 -2.03
N LYS A 878 -4.53 0.82 -2.82
CA LYS A 878 -5.54 -0.22 -2.82
C LYS A 878 -5.00 -1.54 -3.36
N ARG A 879 -4.02 -1.49 -4.27
CA ARG A 879 -3.28 -2.65 -4.76
C ARG A 879 -1.86 -2.70 -4.22
N SER A 880 -1.49 -3.88 -3.74
CA SER A 880 -0.09 -4.19 -3.41
C SER A 880 0.85 -3.98 -4.61
N LEU A 881 0.35 -4.25 -5.82
CA LEU A 881 1.07 -4.05 -7.07
C LEU A 881 1.45 -2.59 -7.34
N THR A 882 0.60 -1.62 -6.97
CA THR A 882 0.89 -0.19 -7.08
C THR A 882 2.11 0.17 -6.25
N SER A 883 2.14 -0.30 -5.00
CA SER A 883 3.28 -0.09 -4.11
C SER A 883 4.55 -0.74 -4.68
N SER A 884 4.47 -1.97 -5.19
CA SER A 884 5.59 -2.63 -5.88
C SER A 884 6.12 -1.81 -7.05
N TYR A 885 5.23 -1.37 -7.93
CA TYR A 885 5.58 -0.61 -9.12
C TYR A 885 6.26 0.70 -8.75
N ILE A 886 5.66 1.47 -7.84
CA ILE A 886 6.20 2.76 -7.40
C ILE A 886 7.57 2.58 -6.77
N ARG A 887 7.72 1.61 -5.87
CA ARG A 887 8.98 1.38 -5.15
C ARG A 887 10.10 0.87 -6.04
N ALA A 888 9.77 0.09 -7.07
CA ALA A 888 10.75 -0.36 -8.04
C ALA A 888 11.23 0.78 -8.95
N LYS A 889 10.29 1.62 -9.40
CA LYS A 889 10.55 2.68 -10.39
C LYS A 889 11.11 3.96 -9.78
N PHE A 890 10.61 4.36 -8.61
CA PHE A 890 10.90 5.64 -7.97
C PHE A 890 11.64 5.44 -6.65
N LYS A 891 12.86 4.91 -6.69
CA LYS A 891 13.62 4.51 -5.48
C LYS A 891 13.83 5.63 -4.45
N ASN A 892 13.83 6.88 -4.89
CA ASN A 892 14.09 8.05 -4.04
C ASN A 892 12.82 8.69 -3.47
N ILE A 893 11.62 8.17 -3.78
CA ILE A 893 10.38 8.74 -3.26
C ILE A 893 10.13 8.27 -1.83
N HIS A 894 9.90 9.22 -0.92
CA HIS A 894 9.40 8.95 0.41
C HIS A 894 7.87 8.80 0.35
N LEU A 895 7.38 7.57 0.48
CA LEU A 895 5.96 7.28 0.64
C LEU A 895 5.60 7.28 2.12
N ASP A 896 4.66 8.13 2.49
CA ASP A 896 4.14 8.18 3.85
C ASP A 896 2.65 7.82 3.87
N PHE A 897 2.27 6.92 4.77
CA PHE A 897 0.88 6.47 4.96
C PHE A 897 0.37 6.74 6.39
N SER A 898 1.08 7.59 7.16
CA SER A 898 0.81 7.93 8.56
C SER A 898 -0.56 8.55 8.81
#